data_AF-A0A835W0J1-F1
#
_entry.id   AF-A0A835W0J1-F1
#
_cell.length_a   1.000
_cell.length_b   1.000
_cell.length_c   1.000
_cell.angle_alpha   90.00
_cell.angle_beta   90.00
_cell.angle_gamma   90.00
#
_symmetry.space_group_name_H-M   'P 1'
#
loop_
_entity.id
_entity.type
_entity.pdbx_description
1 polymer ?
#
loop_
_entity_poly.entity_id
_entity_poly.type
_entity_poly.pdbx_seq_one_letter_code
_entity_poly.pdbx_strand_id
1 'polypeptide(L)'
;MLAPFMGPARGATVTCPEEPTGMGVFLPWYVYPDTAAYSALAAYGPRCAIHAIVTGDASGPPRTNLPTYITEFKRLADSGIRLYGYVHTLSDVAGHVARPLAGVKADIAAWYDTPGLGGLLSGIFLDEVDAALSNAKPLEFYGQLTDAIQARGGRVVFNPGAQLACNLAVLSDVYVRYENYAAGWAPDLGAGLRCDCASQSSCAALLHGLAPAAGAAATATTAAALSKIVSQADSRSFSYVFVTDRVMPNPWDGLPSYFDALMDIVAPLKNKKSPPPSPPNPPPPSPKPPSPKPSPSPSPSPSPSPSPVRSPSPSPSPSPSPSPSPSRSPSPSPSPSPSPSPSPSPSPSPSPSPSPSPSPSPSPAPAPAQPSPSPSPSPSPSPSPSPSPSPSPSGGGIWRPTGPQRWQWQLSGNDFRPLLRSRAEVIDVDVDAVPQLLQQAAEVGVRRQDFKLICYFSAGTYEPARAGDDLARRRVSWPDLEKAAAAAAAAAGLAVGASGGAKPGPLYLQAMDPPFGEELWLAVDLATTRQLLVEQVMVPRMKYAVSLGCDGVELDNVDAYDNVPPAAFRSLQPPQRPARGVTPEQQLAFNAALVDAAHGLGLSVGLKNALDLLGRSFADGRRVSDAYDWFLNERCWEFDECNMYGDNIKWPAAVMAVEYCDSVRRFGAGGSVGVLRPDCVCPLANAFRGAAGNATLSHLIKTVDLQALGLDCRAYCATPGVSCVPPAGGKVSRCLEPKNSVKDICPRYGITGSSGGGSGKVPAAAARPPPTGGSSGRRKPPHRRAVA
;
A
#
# COMPACT_ATOMS: atom_id res chain seq x y z
N MET A 1 -49.02 0.68 58.00
CA MET A 1 -47.71 1.35 58.03
C MET A 1 -46.93 0.91 56.81
N LEU A 2 -46.30 1.84 56.09
CA LEU A 2 -45.42 1.53 54.96
C LEU A 2 -44.08 1.00 55.48
N ALA A 3 -43.63 -0.15 54.98
CA ALA A 3 -42.22 -0.54 55.06
C ALA A 3 -41.53 -0.09 53.76
N PRO A 4 -40.36 0.57 53.81
CA PRO A 4 -39.73 1.12 52.62
C PRO A 4 -39.12 0.02 51.75
N PHE A 5 -39.42 0.05 50.45
CA PHE A 5 -38.64 -0.67 49.44
C PHE A 5 -37.19 -0.14 49.47
N MET A 6 -36.23 -1.00 49.82
CA MET A 6 -34.82 -0.71 49.55
C MET A 6 -34.61 -0.78 48.04
N GLY A 7 -34.27 0.35 47.42
CA GLY A 7 -33.86 0.37 46.01
C GLY A 7 -32.57 -0.41 45.78
N PRO A 8 -32.31 -0.89 44.54
CA PRO A 8 -31.10 -1.62 44.22
C PRO A 8 -29.85 -0.74 44.47
N ALA A 9 -28.80 -1.36 45.01
CA ALA A 9 -27.56 -0.68 45.34
C ALA A 9 -26.88 -0.11 44.08
N ARG A 10 -26.33 1.11 44.19
CA ARG A 10 -25.52 1.71 43.13
C ARG A 10 -24.18 0.96 42.98
N GLY A 11 -23.79 0.69 41.74
CA GLY A 11 -22.38 0.78 41.36
C GLY A 11 -21.54 -0.51 41.33
N ALA A 12 -22.14 -1.69 41.15
CA ALA A 12 -21.38 -2.82 40.62
C ALA A 12 -21.19 -2.62 39.11
N THR A 13 -19.99 -2.26 38.66
CA THR A 13 -19.66 -2.24 37.23
C THR A 13 -19.67 -3.68 36.72
N VAL A 14 -20.65 -4.01 35.87
CA VAL A 14 -20.76 -5.33 35.24
C VAL A 14 -19.59 -5.51 34.28
N THR A 15 -18.59 -6.31 34.66
CA THR A 15 -17.42 -6.60 33.81
C THR A 15 -17.75 -7.71 32.83
N CYS A 16 -18.15 -7.32 31.61
CA CYS A 16 -18.42 -8.25 30.54
C CYS A 16 -17.15 -8.97 30.05
N PRO A 17 -17.20 -10.30 29.79
CA PRO A 17 -16.06 -11.04 29.24
C PRO A 17 -15.74 -10.55 27.83
N GLU A 18 -14.45 -10.52 27.47
CA GLU A 18 -13.91 -9.91 26.23
C GLU A 18 -14.58 -10.38 24.93
N GLU A 19 -15.09 -11.62 24.94
CA GLU A 19 -15.99 -12.17 23.91
C GLU A 19 -17.26 -12.73 24.55
N PRO A 20 -18.40 -12.71 23.84
CA PRO A 20 -19.59 -13.42 24.29
C PRO A 20 -19.32 -14.93 24.33
N THR A 21 -19.79 -15.61 25.38
CA THR A 21 -19.65 -17.07 25.55
C THR A 21 -20.66 -17.88 24.73
N GLY A 22 -21.56 -17.19 24.03
CA GLY A 22 -22.57 -17.69 23.11
C GLY A 22 -22.75 -16.75 21.91
N MET A 23 -23.94 -16.68 21.34
CA MET A 23 -24.24 -15.79 20.21
C MET A 23 -24.22 -14.32 20.63
N GLY A 24 -23.40 -13.50 19.96
CA GLY A 24 -23.40 -12.04 20.14
C GLY A 24 -24.36 -11.33 19.19
N VAL A 25 -24.55 -10.03 19.42
CA VAL A 25 -25.29 -9.11 18.54
C VAL A 25 -24.32 -8.08 17.99
N PHE A 26 -24.11 -8.09 16.67
CA PHE A 26 -23.35 -7.06 15.98
C PHE A 26 -24.33 -6.02 15.40
N LEU A 27 -24.42 -4.86 16.03
CA LEU A 27 -25.48 -3.86 15.80
C LEU A 27 -24.92 -2.66 15.03
N PRO A 28 -25.28 -2.46 13.74
CA PRO A 28 -25.18 -1.17 13.08
C PRO A 28 -25.98 -0.13 13.86
N TRP A 29 -25.31 0.85 14.47
CA TRP A 29 -25.93 1.92 15.26
C TRP A 29 -25.70 3.26 14.59
N TYR A 30 -26.32 3.45 13.42
CA TYR A 30 -26.14 4.65 12.59
C TYR A 30 -27.12 5.75 13.00
N VAL A 31 -27.18 5.99 14.32
CA VAL A 31 -28.09 6.91 15.00
C VAL A 31 -27.31 8.14 15.44
N TYR A 32 -27.69 9.32 14.93
CA TYR A 32 -27.12 10.59 15.41
C TYR A 32 -27.35 10.71 16.93
N PRO A 33 -26.40 11.25 17.72
CA PRO A 33 -26.51 11.34 19.18
C PRO A 33 -27.83 11.94 19.68
N ASP A 34 -28.66 11.06 20.24
CA ASP A 34 -29.90 11.39 20.93
C ASP A 34 -29.95 10.66 22.28
N THR A 35 -30.11 11.41 23.36
CA THR A 35 -30.07 10.89 24.74
C THR A 35 -31.10 9.79 24.98
N ALA A 36 -32.29 9.86 24.35
CA ALA A 36 -33.33 8.87 24.56
C ALA A 36 -33.00 7.53 23.86
N ALA A 37 -32.63 7.58 22.58
CA ALA A 37 -32.24 6.41 21.81
C ALA A 37 -30.99 5.71 22.40
N TYR A 38 -29.97 6.48 22.77
CA TYR A 38 -28.75 5.94 23.37
C TYR A 38 -28.97 5.40 24.78
N SER A 39 -29.85 6.01 25.59
CA SER A 39 -30.24 5.45 26.89
C SER A 39 -31.06 4.15 26.75
N ALA A 40 -31.91 4.05 25.71
CA ALA A 40 -32.66 2.83 25.43
C ALA A 40 -31.73 1.66 25.04
N LEU A 41 -30.73 1.89 24.18
CA LEU A 41 -29.73 0.87 23.87
C LEU A 41 -28.85 0.52 25.10
N ALA A 42 -28.38 1.52 25.86
CA ALA A 42 -27.56 1.30 27.05
C ALA A 42 -28.24 0.40 28.12
N ALA A 43 -29.58 0.39 28.19
CA ALA A 43 -30.31 -0.47 29.12
C ALA A 43 -30.06 -1.99 28.89
N TYR A 44 -29.64 -2.39 27.68
CA TYR A 44 -29.31 -3.78 27.35
C TYR A 44 -27.85 -4.15 27.58
N GLY A 45 -26.95 -3.17 27.79
CA GLY A 45 -25.51 -3.37 27.97
C GLY A 45 -25.13 -4.42 29.03
N PRO A 46 -25.77 -4.46 30.21
CA PRO A 46 -25.51 -5.49 31.23
C PRO A 46 -25.76 -6.94 30.81
N ARG A 47 -26.37 -7.19 29.64
CA ARG A 47 -26.50 -8.54 29.04
C ARG A 47 -25.23 -9.00 28.32
N CYS A 48 -24.21 -8.15 28.20
CA CYS A 48 -22.86 -8.46 27.69
C CYS A 48 -22.76 -9.08 26.28
N ALA A 49 -23.81 -8.93 25.45
CA ALA A 49 -23.88 -9.54 24.12
C ALA A 49 -23.70 -8.53 22.96
N ILE A 50 -23.72 -7.22 23.21
CA ILE A 50 -23.84 -6.20 22.15
C ILE A 50 -22.46 -5.61 21.78
N HIS A 51 -22.18 -5.70 20.48
CA HIS A 51 -21.07 -5.05 19.78
C HIS A 51 -21.69 -4.05 18.80
N ALA A 52 -21.64 -2.75 19.11
CA ALA A 52 -22.24 -1.69 18.32
C ALA A 52 -21.22 -1.04 17.37
N ILE A 53 -21.59 -0.91 16.09
CA ILE A 53 -20.86 -0.11 15.11
C ILE A 53 -21.37 1.32 15.22
N VAL A 54 -20.49 2.25 15.58
CA VAL A 54 -20.82 3.67 15.74
C VAL A 54 -20.19 4.50 14.63
N THR A 55 -20.93 5.49 14.14
CA THR A 55 -20.45 6.46 13.15
C THR A 55 -20.63 7.87 13.68
N GLY A 56 -19.70 8.76 13.31
CA GLY A 56 -19.88 10.19 13.33
C GLY A 56 -20.57 10.71 12.07
N ASP A 57 -20.41 12.00 11.82
CA ASP A 57 -20.85 12.66 10.60
C ASP A 57 -20.06 12.20 9.35
N ALA A 58 -20.76 12.17 8.21
CA ALA A 58 -20.22 11.78 6.90
C ALA A 58 -19.57 10.38 6.83
N SER A 59 -20.18 9.37 7.49
CA SER A 59 -19.79 7.95 7.41
C SER A 59 -18.32 7.71 7.80
N GLY A 60 -17.95 8.16 8.99
CA GLY A 60 -16.57 8.13 9.49
C GLY A 60 -16.48 8.58 10.96
N PRO A 61 -15.29 9.00 11.44
CA PRO A 61 -15.12 9.54 12.79
C PRO A 61 -15.88 10.87 12.98
N PRO A 62 -16.39 11.19 14.19
CA PRO A 62 -17.05 12.46 14.45
C PRO A 62 -16.11 13.66 14.27
N ARG A 63 -16.45 14.54 13.33
CA ARG A 63 -15.75 15.79 13.02
C ARG A 63 -16.54 17.00 13.52
N THR A 64 -17.86 16.89 13.64
CA THR A 64 -18.73 17.93 14.19
C THR A 64 -19.48 17.47 15.44
N ASN A 65 -19.89 18.44 16.28
CA ASN A 65 -20.59 18.20 17.55
C ASN A 65 -19.95 17.15 18.50
N LEU A 66 -18.61 17.08 18.47
CA LEU A 66 -17.80 16.05 19.15
C LEU A 66 -18.15 15.83 20.65
N PRO A 67 -18.44 16.86 21.48
CA PRO A 67 -18.80 16.64 22.88
C PRO A 67 -20.07 15.80 23.07
N THR A 68 -21.06 15.93 22.19
CA THR A 68 -22.30 15.14 22.26
C THR A 68 -22.03 13.69 21.85
N TYR A 69 -21.26 13.47 20.78
CA TYR A 69 -20.81 12.13 20.38
C TYR A 69 -20.03 11.41 21.49
N ILE A 70 -19.03 12.07 22.09
CA ILE A 70 -18.26 11.51 23.21
C ILE A 70 -19.17 11.18 24.41
N THR A 71 -20.12 12.06 24.74
CA THR A 71 -21.05 11.82 25.87
C THR A 71 -21.91 10.59 25.64
N GLU A 72 -22.49 10.44 24.45
CA GLU A 72 -23.42 9.34 24.17
C GLU A 72 -22.71 8.03 23.84
N PHE A 73 -21.53 8.06 23.19
CA PHE A 73 -20.66 6.88 23.09
C PHE A 73 -20.19 6.42 24.47
N LYS A 74 -19.82 7.35 25.36
CA LYS A 74 -19.46 6.98 26.74
C LYS A 74 -20.63 6.33 27.48
N ARG A 75 -21.88 6.78 27.27
CA ARG A 75 -23.08 6.13 27.83
C ARG A 75 -23.18 4.66 27.42
N LEU A 76 -22.92 4.33 26.16
CA LEU A 76 -22.94 2.95 25.68
C LEU A 76 -21.77 2.13 26.26
N ALA A 77 -20.54 2.67 26.21
CA ALA A 77 -19.35 2.00 26.73
C ALA A 77 -19.46 1.71 28.25
N ASP A 78 -19.89 2.68 29.04
CA ASP A 78 -20.09 2.54 30.49
C ASP A 78 -21.19 1.52 30.85
N SER A 79 -22.12 1.23 29.92
CA SER A 79 -23.15 0.22 30.11
C SER A 79 -22.70 -1.23 29.82
N GLY A 80 -21.48 -1.42 29.29
CA GLY A 80 -20.93 -2.72 28.90
C GLY A 80 -21.08 -3.06 27.41
N ILE A 81 -21.48 -2.12 26.56
CA ILE A 81 -21.58 -2.29 25.10
C ILE A 81 -20.21 -2.00 24.47
N ARG A 82 -19.75 -2.89 23.59
CA ARG A 82 -18.50 -2.68 22.83
C ARG A 82 -18.73 -1.77 21.64
N LEU A 83 -17.83 -0.83 21.40
CA LEU A 83 -17.94 0.14 20.31
C LEU A 83 -16.89 -0.10 19.24
N TYR A 84 -17.33 -0.09 17.98
CA TYR A 84 -16.46 -0.21 16.81
C TYR A 84 -16.64 1.04 15.94
N GLY A 85 -15.58 1.81 15.75
CA GLY A 85 -15.64 3.03 14.94
C GLY A 85 -15.76 2.70 13.47
N TYR A 86 -16.79 3.24 12.79
CA TYR A 86 -17.03 3.03 11.37
C TYR A 86 -16.00 3.76 10.49
N VAL A 87 -15.44 3.06 9.49
CA VAL A 87 -14.60 3.63 8.43
C VAL A 87 -14.89 2.92 7.11
N HIS A 88 -15.47 3.63 6.13
CA HIS A 88 -15.68 3.10 4.77
C HIS A 88 -14.34 2.97 4.01
N THR A 89 -14.21 1.96 3.14
CA THR A 89 -12.95 1.66 2.43
C THR A 89 -13.00 1.81 0.92
N LEU A 90 -14.17 2.03 0.30
CA LEU A 90 -14.29 2.35 -1.12
C LEU A 90 -14.65 3.83 -1.36
N SER A 91 -14.26 4.34 -2.52
CA SER A 91 -14.59 5.69 -3.02
C SER A 91 -15.64 5.63 -4.13
N ASP A 92 -15.77 4.47 -4.78
CA ASP A 92 -16.91 4.08 -5.62
C ASP A 92 -17.21 2.60 -5.37
N VAL A 93 -18.36 2.35 -4.74
CA VAL A 93 -18.84 1.00 -4.40
C VAL A 93 -19.23 0.21 -5.66
N ALA A 94 -19.80 0.87 -6.67
CA ALA A 94 -20.24 0.22 -7.90
C ALA A 94 -19.05 -0.12 -8.81
N GLY A 95 -18.03 0.74 -8.81
CA GLY A 95 -16.76 0.55 -9.51
C GLY A 95 -15.72 -0.29 -8.75
N HIS A 96 -15.98 -0.70 -7.51
CA HIS A 96 -15.03 -1.40 -6.64
C HIS A 96 -13.70 -0.63 -6.45
N VAL A 97 -13.76 0.70 -6.37
CA VAL A 97 -12.57 1.57 -6.30
C VAL A 97 -12.20 1.86 -4.85
N ALA A 98 -11.10 1.29 -4.36
CA ALA A 98 -10.61 1.54 -3.00
C ALA A 98 -10.28 3.02 -2.75
N ARG A 99 -10.54 3.51 -1.53
CA ARG A 99 -10.08 4.82 -1.07
C ARG A 99 -8.54 4.82 -0.97
N PRO A 100 -7.88 5.98 -1.14
CA PRO A 100 -6.45 6.10 -0.87
C PRO A 100 -6.11 5.67 0.55
N LEU A 101 -5.11 4.78 0.69
CA LEU A 101 -4.72 4.15 1.95
C LEU A 101 -4.44 5.18 3.07
N ALA A 102 -3.80 6.29 2.72
CA ALA A 102 -3.52 7.40 3.65
C ALA A 102 -4.81 8.04 4.20
N GLY A 103 -5.87 8.15 3.40
CA GLY A 103 -7.16 8.67 3.83
C GLY A 103 -7.87 7.75 4.82
N VAL A 104 -7.86 6.44 4.55
CA VAL A 104 -8.44 5.44 5.46
C VAL A 104 -7.65 5.35 6.76
N LYS A 105 -6.30 5.35 6.69
CA LYS A 105 -5.43 5.45 7.88
C LYS A 105 -5.66 6.74 8.67
N ALA A 106 -5.99 7.86 8.02
CA ALA A 106 -6.31 9.12 8.69
C ALA A 106 -7.67 9.07 9.42
N ASP A 107 -8.69 8.39 8.88
CA ASP A 107 -9.96 8.17 9.59
C ASP A 107 -9.77 7.25 10.80
N ILE A 108 -8.98 6.17 10.67
CA ILE A 108 -8.59 5.30 11.79
C ILE A 108 -7.85 6.10 12.87
N ALA A 109 -6.86 6.92 12.48
CA ALA A 109 -6.14 7.78 13.41
C ALA A 109 -7.09 8.76 14.13
N ALA A 110 -8.01 9.40 13.40
CA ALA A 110 -8.97 10.32 13.99
C ALA A 110 -9.92 9.65 15.01
N TRP A 111 -10.32 8.39 14.81
CA TRP A 111 -11.10 7.64 15.81
C TRP A 111 -10.38 7.46 17.15
N TYR A 112 -9.07 7.16 17.12
CA TYR A 112 -8.30 6.87 18.32
C TYR A 112 -7.62 8.09 18.96
N ASP A 113 -7.05 8.94 18.12
CA ASP A 113 -6.16 10.02 18.55
C ASP A 113 -6.96 11.28 18.95
N THR A 114 -8.27 11.30 18.70
CA THR A 114 -9.19 12.34 19.17
C THR A 114 -9.41 12.23 20.70
N PRO A 115 -9.14 13.29 21.48
CA PRO A 115 -9.28 13.26 22.94
C PRO A 115 -10.67 12.86 23.41
N GLY A 116 -10.73 11.86 24.29
CA GLY A 116 -11.98 11.33 24.86
C GLY A 116 -12.74 10.33 23.99
N LEU A 117 -12.30 10.08 22.74
CA LEU A 117 -12.94 9.15 21.82
C LEU A 117 -12.29 7.76 21.81
N GLY A 118 -10.97 7.69 21.57
CA GLY A 118 -10.27 6.41 21.39
C GLY A 118 -10.35 5.45 22.57
N GLY A 119 -10.37 5.97 23.80
CA GLY A 119 -10.53 5.18 25.02
C GLY A 119 -11.91 4.57 25.25
N LEU A 120 -12.88 4.84 24.37
CA LEU A 120 -14.23 4.25 24.38
C LEU A 120 -14.35 3.08 23.39
N LEU A 121 -13.41 2.92 22.46
CA LEU A 121 -13.49 1.95 21.37
C LEU A 121 -12.91 0.59 21.76
N SER A 122 -13.58 -0.46 21.30
CA SER A 122 -13.08 -1.84 21.29
C SER A 122 -12.37 -2.18 19.97
N GLY A 123 -12.58 -1.40 18.92
CA GLY A 123 -12.00 -1.66 17.60
C GLY A 123 -12.48 -0.70 16.51
N ILE A 124 -12.18 -1.05 15.26
CA ILE A 124 -12.65 -0.37 14.05
C ILE A 124 -13.42 -1.36 13.18
N PHE A 125 -14.50 -0.85 12.59
CA PHE A 125 -15.30 -1.52 11.57
C PHE A 125 -14.93 -0.90 10.21
N LEU A 126 -14.21 -1.67 9.40
CA LEU A 126 -13.93 -1.34 8.01
C LEU A 126 -15.11 -1.78 7.15
N ASP A 127 -15.80 -0.82 6.55
CA ASP A 127 -16.94 -1.07 5.67
C ASP A 127 -16.53 -1.17 4.19
N GLU A 128 -17.39 -1.78 3.38
CA GLU A 128 -17.21 -1.94 1.93
C GLU A 128 -15.97 -2.78 1.55
N VAL A 129 -15.57 -3.72 2.41
CA VAL A 129 -14.40 -4.57 2.19
C VAL A 129 -14.61 -5.46 0.97
N ASP A 130 -13.82 -5.27 -0.07
CA ASP A 130 -14.09 -5.96 -1.34
C ASP A 130 -13.88 -7.49 -1.26
N ALA A 131 -14.99 -8.22 -1.41
CA ALA A 131 -15.03 -9.68 -1.42
C ALA A 131 -14.40 -10.34 -2.67
N ALA A 132 -14.37 -9.65 -3.81
CA ALA A 132 -13.84 -10.18 -5.07
C ALA A 132 -12.30 -10.23 -5.10
N LEU A 133 -11.67 -9.57 -4.14
CA LEU A 133 -10.29 -9.13 -4.16
C LEU A 133 -9.36 -10.09 -3.38
N SER A 134 -9.21 -11.31 -3.92
CA SER A 134 -8.39 -12.41 -3.34
C SER A 134 -6.92 -12.49 -3.81
N ASN A 135 -6.42 -11.45 -4.48
CA ASN A 135 -5.02 -11.31 -4.90
C ASN A 135 -4.15 -10.60 -3.83
N ALA A 136 -2.85 -10.44 -4.08
CA ALA A 136 -1.90 -9.94 -3.06
C ALA A 136 -2.13 -8.47 -2.68
N LYS A 137 -2.53 -7.65 -3.66
CA LYS A 137 -2.72 -6.19 -3.56
C LYS A 137 -3.76 -5.74 -2.50
N PRO A 138 -4.99 -6.29 -2.49
CA PRO A 138 -5.97 -6.04 -1.43
C PRO A 138 -5.51 -6.52 -0.07
N LEU A 139 -4.82 -7.66 -0.01
CA LEU A 139 -4.34 -8.20 1.24
C LEU A 139 -3.29 -7.29 1.89
N GLU A 140 -2.42 -6.67 1.08
CA GLU A 140 -1.51 -5.64 1.54
C GLU A 140 -2.26 -4.40 2.04
N PHE A 141 -3.23 -3.89 1.27
CA PHE A 141 -4.06 -2.75 1.66
C PHE A 141 -4.76 -2.98 3.01
N TYR A 142 -5.54 -4.06 3.14
CA TYR A 142 -6.25 -4.39 4.38
C TYR A 142 -5.30 -4.84 5.49
N GLY A 143 -4.12 -5.39 5.17
CA GLY A 143 -3.05 -5.69 6.13
C GLY A 143 -2.50 -4.43 6.77
N GLN A 144 -2.16 -3.43 5.96
CA GLN A 144 -1.68 -2.13 6.44
C GLN A 144 -2.75 -1.35 7.24
N LEU A 145 -4.05 -1.59 7.00
CA LEU A 145 -5.13 -1.06 7.83
C LEU A 145 -5.26 -1.84 9.15
N THR A 146 -5.16 -3.18 9.09
CA THR A 146 -5.15 -4.08 10.25
C THR A 146 -4.04 -3.71 11.23
N ASP A 147 -2.81 -3.55 10.73
CA ASP A 147 -1.66 -3.10 11.53
C ASP A 147 -1.90 -1.73 12.18
N ALA A 148 -2.51 -0.78 11.46
CA ALA A 148 -2.79 0.57 11.98
C ALA A 148 -3.82 0.59 13.12
N ILE A 149 -4.74 -0.37 13.14
CA ILE A 149 -5.75 -0.57 14.18
C ILE A 149 -5.15 -1.36 15.36
N GLN A 150 -4.45 -2.47 15.09
CA GLN A 150 -3.82 -3.32 16.10
C GLN A 150 -2.69 -2.61 16.85
N ALA A 151 -1.93 -1.71 16.19
CA ALA A 151 -0.93 -0.86 16.83
C ALA A 151 -1.52 0.08 17.91
N ARG A 152 -2.85 0.29 17.90
CA ARG A 152 -3.60 1.05 18.90
C ARG A 152 -4.39 0.15 19.86
N GLY A 153 -4.13 -1.16 19.85
CA GLY A 153 -4.84 -2.15 20.67
C GLY A 153 -6.27 -2.44 20.21
N GLY A 154 -6.65 -2.00 19.00
CA GLY A 154 -7.99 -2.18 18.47
C GLY A 154 -8.22 -3.56 17.85
N ARG A 155 -9.45 -4.06 18.00
CA ARG A 155 -9.96 -5.17 17.18
C ARG A 155 -10.33 -4.71 15.78
N VAL A 156 -10.24 -5.62 14.82
CA VAL A 156 -10.47 -5.36 13.40
C VAL A 156 -11.71 -6.12 12.93
N VAL A 157 -12.68 -5.39 12.39
CA VAL A 157 -13.89 -5.97 11.82
C VAL A 157 -14.04 -5.55 10.36
N PHE A 158 -14.26 -6.52 9.47
CA PHE A 158 -14.44 -6.27 8.03
C PHE A 158 -15.92 -6.44 7.64
N ASN A 159 -16.46 -5.56 6.81
CA ASN A 159 -17.77 -5.76 6.18
C ASN A 159 -17.67 -5.85 4.65
N PRO A 160 -17.60 -7.08 4.12
CA PRO A 160 -17.83 -7.35 2.71
C PRO A 160 -19.29 -7.59 2.32
N GLY A 161 -20.21 -7.72 3.28
CA GLY A 161 -21.59 -8.20 3.09
C GLY A 161 -21.72 -9.64 2.53
N ALA A 162 -20.59 -10.31 2.23
CA ALA A 162 -20.48 -11.47 1.36
C ALA A 162 -19.38 -12.46 1.78
N GLN A 163 -19.11 -13.50 0.97
CA GLN A 163 -18.02 -14.44 1.24
C GLN A 163 -16.66 -13.78 1.02
N LEU A 164 -15.88 -13.67 2.09
CA LEU A 164 -14.49 -13.25 2.02
C LEU A 164 -13.57 -14.46 1.79
N ALA A 165 -12.50 -14.30 1.03
CA ALA A 165 -11.48 -15.35 0.92
C ALA A 165 -10.73 -15.48 2.26
N CYS A 166 -10.50 -16.71 2.75
CA CYS A 166 -9.97 -16.90 4.11
C CYS A 166 -8.54 -16.39 4.33
N ASN A 167 -7.76 -16.17 3.26
CA ASN A 167 -6.48 -15.48 3.33
C ASN A 167 -6.62 -13.98 3.61
N LEU A 168 -7.76 -13.36 3.30
CA LEU A 168 -8.10 -11.98 3.65
C LEU A 168 -8.86 -11.90 4.98
N ALA A 169 -9.76 -12.86 5.25
CA ALA A 169 -10.49 -12.93 6.52
C ALA A 169 -9.57 -13.04 7.75
N VAL A 170 -8.40 -13.68 7.64
CA VAL A 170 -7.41 -13.83 8.73
C VAL A 170 -6.86 -12.50 9.25
N LEU A 171 -7.03 -11.40 8.52
CA LEU A 171 -6.66 -10.06 8.97
C LEU A 171 -7.71 -9.41 9.90
N SER A 172 -8.88 -10.03 10.04
CA SER A 172 -10.01 -9.52 10.84
C SER A 172 -10.38 -10.47 11.97
N ASP A 173 -10.67 -9.95 13.16
CA ASP A 173 -11.20 -10.76 14.27
C ASP A 173 -12.63 -11.24 13.96
N VAL A 174 -13.40 -10.40 13.26
CA VAL A 174 -14.76 -10.67 12.80
C VAL A 174 -14.92 -10.17 11.36
N TYR A 175 -15.67 -10.88 10.52
CA TYR A 175 -16.19 -10.30 9.28
C TYR A 175 -17.69 -10.53 9.10
N VAL A 176 -18.37 -9.55 8.50
CA VAL A 176 -19.79 -9.65 8.15
C VAL A 176 -19.91 -10.49 6.88
N ARG A 177 -20.33 -11.75 7.05
CA ARG A 177 -20.45 -12.73 5.97
C ARG A 177 -21.78 -12.61 5.22
N TYR A 178 -22.80 -12.02 5.82
CA TYR A 178 -24.12 -11.85 5.23
C TYR A 178 -24.68 -10.50 5.66
N GLU A 179 -24.97 -9.63 4.70
CA GLU A 179 -25.75 -8.41 4.89
C GLU A 179 -26.85 -8.36 3.83
N ASN A 180 -28.09 -8.70 4.20
CA ASN A 180 -29.23 -8.70 3.27
C ASN A 180 -30.59 -8.84 3.95
N TYR A 181 -31.66 -8.88 3.15
CA TYR A 181 -33.01 -9.19 3.61
C TYR A 181 -33.08 -10.54 4.34
N ALA A 182 -33.86 -10.60 5.42
CA ALA A 182 -34.11 -11.82 6.20
C ALA A 182 -34.79 -12.92 5.37
N ALA A 183 -35.57 -12.55 4.33
CA ALA A 183 -36.16 -13.49 3.39
C ALA A 183 -35.11 -14.33 2.62
N GLY A 184 -33.91 -13.77 2.37
CA GLY A 184 -32.80 -14.47 1.71
C GLY A 184 -32.09 -15.51 2.58
N TRP A 185 -32.35 -15.53 3.90
CA TRP A 185 -31.71 -16.44 4.86
C TRP A 185 -32.21 -17.90 4.78
N ALA A 186 -33.22 -18.15 3.92
CA ALA A 186 -33.92 -19.41 3.77
C ALA A 186 -32.98 -20.63 3.56
N PRO A 187 -33.39 -21.85 3.98
CA PRO A 187 -32.54 -23.05 3.85
C PRO A 187 -32.15 -23.36 2.39
N ASP A 188 -33.08 -23.14 1.47
CA ASP A 188 -33.04 -23.70 0.11
C ASP A 188 -32.19 -22.88 -0.87
N LEU A 189 -31.94 -21.61 -0.55
CA LEU A 189 -30.95 -20.74 -1.21
C LEU A 189 -29.53 -20.93 -0.64
N GLY A 190 -29.40 -21.71 0.44
CA GLY A 190 -28.26 -21.67 1.34
C GLY A 190 -27.57 -23.01 1.60
N ALA A 191 -27.54 -23.92 0.61
CA ALA A 191 -26.84 -25.21 0.73
C ALA A 191 -25.32 -25.10 1.03
N GLY A 192 -24.74 -23.89 0.91
CA GLY A 192 -23.35 -23.57 1.28
C GLY A 192 -23.17 -22.29 2.10
N LEU A 193 -24.22 -21.69 2.68
CA LEU A 193 -24.03 -20.46 3.49
C LEU A 193 -23.55 -20.82 4.91
N ARG A 194 -22.24 -20.76 5.13
CA ARG A 194 -21.58 -21.01 6.42
C ARG A 194 -20.47 -20.00 6.67
N CYS A 195 -19.97 -19.96 7.91
CA CYS A 195 -18.72 -19.29 8.24
C CYS A 195 -17.52 -20.16 7.82
N ASP A 196 -17.17 -20.12 6.54
CA ASP A 196 -16.14 -21.01 5.96
C ASP A 196 -14.71 -20.75 6.50
N CYS A 197 -14.49 -19.57 7.08
CA CYS A 197 -13.21 -19.14 7.65
C CYS A 197 -13.22 -19.09 9.20
N ALA A 198 -14.12 -19.84 9.86
CA ALA A 198 -14.33 -19.80 11.31
C ALA A 198 -13.11 -20.15 12.17
N SER A 199 -12.06 -20.76 11.58
CA SER A 199 -10.78 -21.03 12.26
C SER A 199 -9.79 -19.87 12.20
N GLN A 200 -10.07 -18.85 11.38
CA GLN A 200 -9.27 -17.62 11.22
C GLN A 200 -10.00 -16.38 11.74
N SER A 201 -11.32 -16.29 11.55
CA SER A 201 -12.13 -15.11 11.87
C SER A 201 -13.57 -15.49 12.19
N SER A 202 -14.19 -14.80 13.15
CA SER A 202 -15.61 -15.00 13.46
C SER A 202 -16.51 -14.40 12.38
N CYS A 203 -17.69 -14.98 12.14
CA CYS A 203 -18.66 -14.41 11.20
C CYS A 203 -19.81 -13.69 11.92
N ALA A 204 -20.19 -12.53 11.39
CA ALA A 204 -21.42 -11.82 11.71
C ALA A 204 -22.44 -11.92 10.56
N ALA A 205 -23.73 -11.94 10.90
CA ALA A 205 -24.84 -11.82 9.95
C ALA A 205 -25.75 -10.65 10.33
N LEU A 206 -25.99 -9.75 9.38
CA LEU A 206 -26.85 -8.58 9.49
C LEU A 206 -28.08 -8.81 8.60
N LEU A 207 -29.27 -8.88 9.21
CA LEU A 207 -30.51 -9.21 8.53
C LEU A 207 -31.54 -8.09 8.71
N HIS A 208 -32.17 -7.66 7.62
CA HIS A 208 -33.20 -6.61 7.67
C HIS A 208 -34.52 -7.02 6.99
N GLY A 209 -35.58 -6.25 7.19
CA GLY A 209 -36.90 -6.50 6.61
C GLY A 209 -37.65 -7.73 7.14
N LEU A 210 -37.34 -8.22 8.35
CA LEU A 210 -38.17 -9.24 9.01
C LEU A 210 -39.40 -8.56 9.64
N ALA A 211 -40.47 -8.39 8.89
CA ALA A 211 -41.70 -7.80 9.42
C ALA A 211 -42.25 -8.59 10.63
N PRO A 212 -42.70 -7.93 11.71
CA PRO A 212 -43.38 -8.60 12.81
C PRO A 212 -44.68 -9.25 12.31
N ALA A 213 -44.99 -10.44 12.84
CA ALA A 213 -46.25 -11.11 12.52
C ALA A 213 -47.45 -10.30 13.04
N ALA A 214 -48.60 -10.38 12.36
CA ALA A 214 -49.82 -9.65 12.73
C ALA A 214 -50.86 -10.56 13.40
N GLY A 215 -51.73 -9.98 14.23
CA GLY A 215 -52.83 -10.67 14.91
C GLY A 215 -52.48 -11.24 16.29
N ALA A 216 -53.41 -12.00 16.89
CA ALA A 216 -53.32 -12.41 18.31
C ALA A 216 -52.12 -13.31 18.68
N ALA A 217 -51.45 -13.92 17.69
CA ALA A 217 -50.24 -14.73 17.89
C ALA A 217 -48.93 -13.99 17.51
N ALA A 218 -49.01 -12.71 17.15
CA ALA A 218 -47.91 -11.87 16.64
C ALA A 218 -46.56 -12.08 17.34
N THR A 219 -46.52 -11.87 18.65
CA THR A 219 -45.28 -11.89 19.45
C THR A 219 -44.63 -13.27 19.45
N ALA A 220 -45.43 -14.33 19.61
CA ALA A 220 -44.94 -15.72 19.63
C ALA A 220 -44.44 -16.15 18.24
N THR A 221 -45.15 -15.78 17.17
CA THR A 221 -44.73 -16.08 15.79
C THR A 221 -43.44 -15.33 15.42
N THR A 222 -43.30 -14.06 15.83
CA THR A 222 -42.08 -13.27 15.62
C THR A 222 -40.90 -13.84 16.41
N ALA A 223 -41.09 -14.17 17.68
CA ALA A 223 -40.07 -14.82 18.51
C ALA A 223 -39.64 -16.20 17.97
N ALA A 224 -40.56 -16.97 17.39
CA ALA A 224 -40.25 -18.24 16.72
C ALA A 224 -39.43 -18.01 15.44
N ALA A 225 -39.74 -16.97 14.65
CA ALA A 225 -38.96 -16.61 13.47
C ALA A 225 -37.53 -16.16 13.83
N LEU A 226 -37.38 -15.31 14.85
CA LEU A 226 -36.08 -14.92 15.41
C LEU A 226 -35.29 -16.14 15.92
N SER A 227 -35.93 -17.01 16.71
CA SER A 227 -35.32 -18.23 17.24
C SER A 227 -34.80 -19.15 16.12
N LYS A 228 -35.54 -19.25 15.01
CA LYS A 228 -35.13 -19.99 13.81
C LYS A 228 -33.93 -19.35 13.12
N ILE A 229 -33.87 -18.02 13.00
CA ILE A 229 -32.72 -17.32 12.41
C ILE A 229 -31.47 -17.51 13.27
N VAL A 230 -31.58 -17.31 14.59
CA VAL A 230 -30.46 -17.45 15.54
C VAL A 230 -29.94 -18.89 15.59
N SER A 231 -30.82 -19.90 15.65
CA SER A 231 -30.39 -21.31 15.62
C SER A 231 -29.76 -21.71 14.29
N GLN A 232 -30.25 -21.15 13.18
CA GLN A 232 -29.61 -21.31 11.87
C GLN A 232 -28.22 -20.67 11.83
N ALA A 233 -28.04 -19.46 12.39
CA ALA A 233 -26.75 -18.79 12.48
C ALA A 233 -25.72 -19.62 13.26
N ASP A 234 -26.09 -20.12 14.44
CA ASP A 234 -25.21 -21.00 15.24
C ASP A 234 -24.85 -22.30 14.48
N SER A 235 -25.84 -22.96 13.86
CA SER A 235 -25.62 -24.17 13.04
C SER A 235 -24.74 -23.95 11.80
N ARG A 236 -24.69 -22.69 11.32
CA ARG A 236 -23.85 -22.22 10.20
C ARG A 236 -22.49 -21.67 10.68
N SER A 237 -22.18 -21.78 11.97
CA SER A 237 -20.96 -21.29 12.63
C SER A 237 -20.75 -19.78 12.62
N PHE A 238 -21.83 -18.99 12.62
CA PHE A 238 -21.75 -17.57 12.92
C PHE A 238 -21.59 -17.34 14.44
N SER A 239 -20.83 -16.31 14.81
CA SER A 239 -20.60 -15.88 16.19
C SER A 239 -21.51 -14.72 16.59
N TYR A 240 -21.98 -13.93 15.61
CA TYR A 240 -22.86 -12.79 15.84
C TYR A 240 -24.03 -12.75 14.86
N VAL A 241 -25.18 -12.27 15.32
CA VAL A 241 -26.36 -12.04 14.48
C VAL A 241 -27.13 -10.80 14.93
N PHE A 242 -27.61 -10.00 13.98
CA PHE A 242 -28.57 -8.94 14.22
C PHE A 242 -29.70 -9.02 13.20
N VAL A 243 -30.94 -8.76 13.67
CA VAL A 243 -32.16 -8.90 12.87
C VAL A 243 -33.06 -7.70 13.13
N THR A 244 -33.44 -6.97 12.08
CA THR A 244 -34.31 -5.79 12.15
C THR A 244 -35.53 -5.91 11.22
N ASP A 245 -36.64 -5.29 11.64
CA ASP A 245 -37.87 -5.14 10.87
C ASP A 245 -37.81 -3.97 9.88
N ARG A 246 -36.84 -3.06 10.09
CA ARG A 246 -36.56 -1.92 9.21
C ARG A 246 -36.11 -2.37 7.83
N VAL A 247 -36.30 -1.51 6.84
CA VAL A 247 -36.00 -1.76 5.41
C VAL A 247 -35.15 -0.63 4.82
N MET A 248 -34.69 -0.82 3.59
CA MET A 248 -33.94 0.19 2.82
C MET A 248 -34.75 1.51 2.69
N PRO A 249 -34.09 2.69 2.61
CA PRO A 249 -32.66 2.89 2.31
C PRO A 249 -31.70 2.76 3.50
N ASN A 250 -32.18 2.86 4.75
CA ASN A 250 -31.34 2.76 5.94
C ASN A 250 -32.03 1.93 7.03
N PRO A 251 -31.79 0.61 7.10
CA PRO A 251 -32.37 -0.24 8.15
C PRO A 251 -31.63 -0.16 9.50
N TRP A 252 -30.59 0.69 9.60
CA TRP A 252 -29.61 0.74 10.68
C TRP A 252 -29.77 1.95 11.63
N ASP A 253 -30.86 2.73 11.45
CA ASP A 253 -31.12 4.01 12.14
C ASP A 253 -31.91 3.88 13.45
N GLY A 254 -31.96 2.69 14.06
CA GLY A 254 -32.52 2.51 15.39
C GLY A 254 -32.83 1.06 15.75
N LEU A 255 -33.33 0.85 16.97
CA LEU A 255 -33.73 -0.48 17.43
C LEU A 255 -34.98 -0.99 16.69
N PRO A 256 -35.09 -2.32 16.49
CA PRO A 256 -36.30 -2.96 15.94
C PRO A 256 -37.41 -3.09 16.98
N SER A 257 -38.67 -3.22 16.53
CA SER A 257 -39.85 -3.28 17.41
C SER A 257 -39.88 -4.47 18.38
N TYR A 258 -39.08 -5.50 18.12
CA TYR A 258 -38.98 -6.75 18.90
C TYR A 258 -37.60 -6.96 19.53
N PHE A 259 -36.81 -5.91 19.74
CA PHE A 259 -35.41 -6.03 20.22
C PHE A 259 -35.28 -6.81 21.54
N ASP A 260 -36.22 -6.65 22.48
CA ASP A 260 -36.29 -7.47 23.70
C ASP A 260 -36.28 -8.98 23.40
N ALA A 261 -37.11 -9.43 22.45
CA ALA A 261 -37.22 -10.84 22.09
C ALA A 261 -35.94 -11.36 21.43
N LEU A 262 -35.24 -10.54 20.63
CA LEU A 262 -33.91 -10.89 20.10
C LEU A 262 -32.90 -11.04 21.26
N MET A 263 -32.89 -10.07 22.18
CA MET A 263 -31.96 -10.05 23.32
C MET A 263 -32.21 -11.18 24.34
N ASP A 264 -33.45 -11.66 24.48
CA ASP A 264 -33.80 -12.83 25.30
C ASP A 264 -33.34 -14.15 24.66
N ILE A 265 -33.26 -14.22 23.32
CA ILE A 265 -32.81 -15.42 22.58
C ILE A 265 -31.28 -15.54 22.55
N VAL A 266 -30.54 -14.44 22.37
CA VAL A 266 -29.08 -14.47 22.13
C VAL A 266 -28.22 -14.55 23.39
N ALA A 267 -28.67 -13.98 24.50
CA ALA A 267 -27.93 -14.00 25.77
C ALA A 267 -27.56 -15.40 26.41
N PRO A 268 -28.04 -16.62 25.99
CA PRO A 268 -27.73 -17.91 26.70
C PRO A 268 -26.97 -19.11 26.02
N LEU A 269 -26.35 -19.02 24.83
CA LEU A 269 -25.93 -20.22 24.02
C LEU A 269 -24.64 -21.01 24.43
N LYS A 270 -24.41 -22.24 23.87
CA LYS A 270 -23.32 -23.20 24.25
C LYS A 270 -21.98 -23.07 23.48
N ASN A 271 -20.93 -22.65 24.18
CA ASN A 271 -19.51 -23.05 24.03
C ASN A 271 -18.96 -23.31 22.60
N LYS A 272 -18.63 -22.25 21.87
CA LYS A 272 -17.51 -22.28 20.92
C LYS A 272 -16.33 -21.54 21.54
N LYS A 273 -15.15 -22.18 21.50
CA LYS A 273 -13.90 -21.54 21.94
C LYS A 273 -13.45 -20.65 20.79
N SER A 274 -13.44 -19.33 20.99
CA SER A 274 -12.92 -18.38 20.00
C SER A 274 -11.50 -18.79 19.57
N PRO A 275 -11.10 -18.53 18.31
CA PRO A 275 -9.68 -18.47 17.97
C PRO A 275 -8.97 -17.54 18.97
N PRO A 276 -7.75 -17.87 19.42
CA PRO A 276 -7.02 -16.96 20.29
C PRO A 276 -6.81 -15.62 19.56
N PRO A 277 -6.95 -14.46 20.24
CA PRO A 277 -6.63 -13.18 19.63
C PRO A 277 -5.19 -13.22 19.10
N SER A 278 -4.99 -12.65 17.91
CA SER A 278 -3.66 -12.48 17.35
C SER A 278 -2.78 -11.73 18.38
N PRO A 279 -1.63 -12.29 18.79
CA PRO A 279 -0.87 -11.73 19.90
C PRO A 279 -0.43 -10.31 19.55
N PRO A 280 -0.71 -9.30 20.40
CA PRO A 280 -0.26 -7.94 20.14
C PRO A 280 1.26 -7.94 20.05
N ASN A 281 1.81 -7.30 19.00
CA ASN A 281 3.24 -7.07 18.90
C ASN A 281 3.70 -6.33 20.17
N PRO A 282 4.61 -6.91 20.98
CA PRO A 282 4.95 -6.33 22.26
C PRO A 282 5.68 -5.00 22.05
N PRO A 283 5.31 -3.93 22.78
CA PRO A 283 6.05 -2.68 22.72
C PRO A 283 7.51 -2.92 23.17
N PRO A 284 8.49 -2.21 22.58
CA PRO A 284 9.89 -2.41 22.90
C PRO A 284 10.13 -2.14 24.40
N PRO A 285 10.83 -3.03 25.13
CA PRO A 285 11.03 -2.87 26.56
C PRO A 285 11.93 -1.67 26.85
N SER A 286 11.43 -0.71 27.62
CA SER A 286 12.24 0.41 28.14
C SER A 286 13.46 -0.12 28.91
N PRO A 287 14.68 0.35 28.62
CA PRO A 287 15.89 -0.19 29.23
C PRO A 287 15.94 0.11 30.74
N LYS A 288 15.97 -0.95 31.55
CA LYS A 288 16.18 -0.86 32.99
C LYS A 288 17.64 -0.45 33.28
N PRO A 289 17.91 0.52 34.17
CA PRO A 289 19.28 0.92 34.50
C PRO A 289 20.09 -0.25 35.07
N PRO A 290 21.34 -0.47 34.63
CA PRO A 290 22.17 -1.56 35.14
C PRO A 290 22.67 -1.26 36.56
N SER A 291 22.56 -2.24 37.46
CA SER A 291 23.16 -2.18 38.79
C SER A 291 24.68 -2.39 38.73
N PRO A 292 25.48 -1.74 39.61
CA PRO A 292 26.94 -1.81 39.57
C PRO A 292 27.49 -3.17 40.00
N LYS A 293 28.55 -3.63 39.32
CA LYS A 293 29.33 -4.85 39.63
C LYS A 293 30.54 -4.49 40.53
N PRO A 294 31.01 -5.33 41.48
CA PRO A 294 31.94 -4.89 42.52
C PRO A 294 33.42 -4.91 42.11
N SER A 295 34.21 -4.12 42.83
CA SER A 295 35.65 -3.88 42.60
C SER A 295 36.57 -5.00 43.12
N PRO A 296 37.72 -5.27 42.46
CA PRO A 296 38.85 -5.97 43.08
C PRO A 296 39.67 -5.04 44.00
N SER A 297 40.52 -5.64 44.85
CA SER A 297 41.36 -4.98 45.88
C SER A 297 42.88 -5.06 45.56
N PRO A 298 43.77 -4.31 46.23
CA PRO A 298 45.04 -3.83 45.66
C PRO A 298 46.35 -4.50 46.18
N SER A 299 47.48 -4.18 45.54
CA SER A 299 48.86 -4.25 46.11
C SER A 299 49.87 -3.45 45.23
N PRO A 300 51.12 -3.17 45.65
CA PRO A 300 51.45 -1.99 46.46
C PRO A 300 52.52 -1.04 45.85
N SER A 301 52.76 0.09 46.52
CA SER A 301 53.67 1.19 46.15
C SER A 301 55.15 0.94 46.51
N PRO A 302 56.11 1.57 45.79
CA PRO A 302 57.10 2.40 46.50
C PRO A 302 57.45 3.77 45.85
N SER A 303 58.08 4.63 46.68
CA SER A 303 58.52 6.04 46.45
C SER A 303 60.08 6.11 46.35
N PRO A 304 60.82 7.26 46.38
CA PRO A 304 60.55 8.69 46.06
C PRO A 304 61.66 9.43 45.21
N SER A 305 61.33 10.61 44.60
CA SER A 305 62.16 11.84 44.31
C SER A 305 63.56 11.79 43.62
N PRO A 306 64.18 12.91 43.10
CA PRO A 306 63.83 14.36 43.20
C PRO A 306 63.94 15.28 41.93
N SER A 307 63.30 16.47 42.03
CA SER A 307 63.57 17.86 41.53
C SER A 307 64.59 18.17 40.40
N PRO A 308 64.31 19.12 39.45
CA PRO A 308 64.32 20.60 39.70
C PRO A 308 63.22 21.45 38.96
N VAL A 309 62.55 22.51 39.48
CA VAL A 309 62.87 23.91 39.92
C VAL A 309 62.41 25.04 38.92
N ARG A 310 61.42 25.86 39.37
CA ARG A 310 61.00 27.27 39.02
C ARG A 310 60.54 27.60 37.57
N SER A 311 59.33 28.16 37.28
CA SER A 311 58.55 29.35 37.77
C SER A 311 58.94 30.65 37.01
N PRO A 312 58.02 31.57 36.58
CA PRO A 312 56.83 32.05 37.30
C PRO A 312 55.48 32.26 36.53
N SER A 313 54.46 32.66 37.29
CA SER A 313 53.05 32.90 36.92
C SER A 313 52.58 34.30 37.41
N PRO A 314 51.60 34.93 36.73
CA PRO A 314 50.44 35.54 37.40
C PRO A 314 49.12 35.35 36.60
N SER A 315 47.89 35.67 37.06
CA SER A 315 47.23 35.70 38.39
C SER A 315 45.71 35.91 38.13
N PRO A 316 44.74 35.29 38.86
CA PRO A 316 43.30 35.36 38.53
C PRO A 316 42.43 36.17 39.53
N SER A 317 41.32 36.79 39.06
CA SER A 317 40.17 37.29 39.87
C SER A 317 39.08 37.97 39.01
N PRO A 318 37.83 38.20 39.50
CA PRO A 318 36.95 37.26 40.22
C PRO A 318 35.45 37.38 39.81
N SER A 319 34.57 36.59 40.44
CA SER A 319 33.10 36.69 40.33
C SER A 319 32.48 37.12 41.68
N PRO A 320 31.31 37.80 41.71
CA PRO A 320 30.47 37.92 42.91
C PRO A 320 29.01 37.40 42.74
N SER A 321 28.34 37.20 43.88
CA SER A 321 26.97 36.64 44.05
C SER A 321 26.21 37.45 45.16
N PRO A 322 25.16 36.99 45.90
CA PRO A 322 23.74 37.33 45.63
C PRO A 322 22.89 37.93 46.81
N SER A 323 21.57 38.13 46.57
CA SER A 323 20.43 38.25 47.56
C SER A 323 20.21 39.62 48.27
N PRO A 324 19.05 39.93 48.94
CA PRO A 324 17.86 39.11 49.29
C PRO A 324 16.43 39.75 49.11
N SER A 325 15.38 39.09 49.62
CA SER A 325 13.91 39.42 49.60
C SER A 325 13.39 40.07 50.91
N PRO A 326 12.19 40.74 50.99
CA PRO A 326 11.03 40.11 51.69
C PRO A 326 9.55 40.58 51.40
N SER A 327 8.58 39.67 51.65
CA SER A 327 7.26 39.81 52.35
C SER A 327 5.93 40.46 51.80
N ARG A 328 4.94 39.56 51.53
CA ARG A 328 3.48 39.45 51.91
C ARG A 328 2.42 40.61 51.93
N SER A 329 1.28 40.34 51.26
CA SER A 329 -0.17 40.64 51.57
C SER A 329 -0.75 42.09 51.47
N PRO A 330 -2.10 42.32 51.34
CA PRO A 330 -3.23 41.47 50.92
C PRO A 330 -4.12 42.08 49.77
N SER A 331 -5.28 41.47 49.47
CA SER A 331 -6.28 41.87 48.45
C SER A 331 -7.13 43.11 48.82
N PRO A 332 -7.71 43.82 47.83
CA PRO A 332 -9.18 43.95 47.79
C PRO A 332 -9.82 43.63 46.42
N SER A 333 -11.15 43.51 46.42
CA SER A 333 -12.02 43.15 45.29
C SER A 333 -12.70 44.40 44.64
N PRO A 334 -13.73 44.33 43.77
CA PRO A 334 -13.62 44.81 42.40
C PRO A 334 -14.43 46.09 42.09
N SER A 335 -14.26 46.66 40.89
CA SER A 335 -15.20 47.62 40.31
C SER A 335 -15.21 47.51 38.77
N PRO A 336 -16.34 47.72 38.07
CA PRO A 336 -16.51 47.29 36.68
C PRO A 336 -15.98 48.30 35.65
N SER A 337 -15.69 47.81 34.45
CA SER A 337 -15.40 48.62 33.26
C SER A 337 -16.25 48.13 32.08
N PRO A 338 -16.64 49.00 31.12
CA PRO A 338 -17.98 48.96 30.54
C PRO A 338 -18.17 48.04 29.32
N SER A 339 -19.44 47.85 28.98
CA SER A 339 -19.95 47.14 27.80
C SER A 339 -19.22 47.52 26.50
N PRO A 340 -18.87 46.56 25.63
CA PRO A 340 -18.37 46.86 24.31
C PRO A 340 -19.44 47.56 23.46
N SER A 341 -19.02 48.62 22.76
CA SER A 341 -19.82 49.37 21.79
C SER A 341 -20.03 48.53 20.50
N PRO A 342 -21.17 48.64 19.79
CA PRO A 342 -21.43 47.81 18.61
C PRO A 342 -20.43 48.03 17.47
N SER A 343 -20.10 46.93 16.78
CA SER A 343 -19.21 46.90 15.62
C SER A 343 -19.81 47.66 14.42
N PRO A 344 -19.03 48.45 13.67
CA PRO A 344 -19.52 49.17 12.51
C PRO A 344 -19.86 48.24 11.32
N SER A 345 -20.92 48.61 10.60
CA SER A 345 -21.47 47.90 9.43
C SER A 345 -20.46 47.83 8.25
N PRO A 346 -20.44 46.74 7.46
CA PRO A 346 -19.52 46.59 6.34
C PRO A 346 -19.73 47.62 5.22
N SER A 347 -18.62 48.14 4.68
CA SER A 347 -18.59 49.06 3.53
C SER A 347 -18.85 48.31 2.21
N PRO A 348 -19.59 48.89 1.24
CA PRO A 348 -19.98 48.19 0.01
C PRO A 348 -18.83 47.95 -0.97
N SER A 349 -18.96 46.86 -1.73
CA SER A 349 -18.00 46.40 -2.76
C SER A 349 -17.85 47.38 -3.93
N PRO A 350 -16.64 47.55 -4.50
CA PRO A 350 -16.44 48.31 -5.73
C PRO A 350 -17.07 47.60 -6.96
N SER A 351 -17.50 48.41 -7.92
CA SER A 351 -18.23 48.04 -9.15
C SER A 351 -17.28 47.52 -10.26
N PRO A 352 -17.72 46.63 -11.17
CA PRO A 352 -16.85 46.03 -12.19
C PRO A 352 -16.40 47.01 -13.29
N SER A 353 -15.18 46.78 -13.80
CA SER A 353 -14.58 47.51 -14.93
C SER A 353 -15.04 46.93 -16.29
N PRO A 354 -15.31 47.75 -17.32
CA PRO A 354 -15.92 47.29 -18.57
C PRO A 354 -14.96 46.57 -19.54
N SER A 355 -15.56 45.68 -20.36
CA SER A 355 -14.87 44.86 -21.37
C SER A 355 -14.37 45.67 -22.57
N PRO A 356 -13.19 45.34 -23.16
CA PRO A 356 -12.78 45.87 -24.46
C PRO A 356 -13.65 45.31 -25.61
N SER A 357 -13.80 46.14 -26.65
CA SER A 357 -14.68 45.94 -27.81
C SER A 357 -13.98 45.24 -28.98
N PRO A 358 -14.67 44.47 -29.87
CA PRO A 358 -14.04 43.72 -30.95
C PRO A 358 -13.52 44.59 -32.11
N SER A 359 -12.44 44.13 -32.75
CA SER A 359 -11.87 44.75 -33.96
C SER A 359 -12.45 44.12 -35.24
N PRO A 360 -12.76 44.90 -36.30
CA PRO A 360 -13.44 44.42 -37.51
C PRO A 360 -12.51 43.73 -38.53
N SER A 361 -13.13 42.98 -39.44
CA SER A 361 -12.51 42.27 -40.59
C SER A 361 -12.88 42.97 -41.93
N PRO A 362 -12.51 42.46 -43.14
CA PRO A 362 -11.44 43.04 -43.96
C PRO A 362 -11.94 43.70 -45.28
N SER A 363 -11.00 44.18 -46.12
CA SER A 363 -11.27 44.66 -47.49
C SER A 363 -10.08 44.42 -48.45
N PRO A 364 -10.28 44.45 -49.79
CA PRO A 364 -9.64 43.48 -50.68
C PRO A 364 -8.34 43.91 -51.40
N ALA A 365 -7.73 42.93 -52.08
CA ALA A 365 -6.42 43.00 -52.73
C ALA A 365 -6.38 43.78 -54.07
N PRO A 366 -5.20 44.34 -54.42
CA PRO A 366 -4.79 44.62 -55.80
C PRO A 366 -3.99 43.46 -56.44
N ALA A 367 -3.97 43.43 -57.78
CA ALA A 367 -3.38 42.39 -58.63
C ALA A 367 -1.86 42.57 -58.90
N PRO A 368 -1.16 41.60 -59.53
CA PRO A 368 0.31 41.49 -59.48
C PRO A 368 1.07 42.26 -60.58
N ALA A 369 2.35 42.57 -60.31
CA ALA A 369 3.33 43.07 -61.29
C ALA A 369 4.55 42.13 -61.40
N GLN A 370 5.15 42.07 -62.60
CA GLN A 370 6.16 41.08 -63.01
C GLN A 370 7.62 41.35 -62.52
N PRO A 371 8.52 40.36 -62.62
CA PRO A 371 9.87 40.40 -62.03
C PRO A 371 11.01 40.77 -63.00
N SER A 372 12.13 41.27 -62.47
CA SER A 372 13.51 41.14 -63.02
C SER A 372 14.56 41.72 -62.03
N PRO A 373 15.89 41.53 -62.18
CA PRO A 373 16.59 40.28 -61.87
C PRO A 373 17.75 40.46 -60.84
N SER A 374 18.45 39.35 -60.53
CA SER A 374 19.59 39.25 -59.60
C SER A 374 20.84 40.05 -60.07
N PRO A 375 21.72 40.45 -59.13
CA PRO A 375 23.01 39.73 -59.05
C PRO A 375 23.42 39.31 -57.62
N SER A 376 24.54 38.55 -57.55
CA SER A 376 25.05 37.78 -56.40
C SER A 376 26.25 38.52 -55.70
N PRO A 377 27.08 37.93 -54.80
CA PRO A 377 27.13 38.38 -53.39
C PRO A 377 28.56 38.73 -52.87
N SER A 378 28.72 38.76 -51.52
CA SER A 378 29.98 38.65 -50.73
C SER A 378 30.67 39.97 -50.32
N PRO A 379 31.48 40.02 -49.23
CA PRO A 379 31.25 39.51 -47.85
C PRO A 379 31.69 40.47 -46.72
N SER A 380 31.18 40.28 -45.49
CA SER A 380 31.81 40.77 -44.23
C SER A 380 31.11 40.18 -42.97
N PRO A 381 31.68 40.25 -41.75
CA PRO A 381 32.81 39.43 -41.30
C PRO A 381 32.48 38.53 -40.07
N SER A 382 33.45 37.72 -39.63
CA SER A 382 33.31 36.68 -38.60
C SER A 382 32.97 37.20 -37.17
N PRO A 383 32.16 36.46 -36.38
CA PRO A 383 31.91 36.78 -34.98
C PRO A 383 33.04 36.37 -34.02
N SER A 384 33.04 37.01 -32.85
CA SER A 384 33.93 36.77 -31.69
C SER A 384 33.53 35.51 -30.90
N PRO A 385 34.42 34.85 -30.13
CA PRO A 385 34.15 33.51 -29.60
C PRO A 385 33.21 33.50 -28.39
N SER A 386 32.24 32.59 -28.42
CA SER A 386 31.38 32.22 -27.28
C SER A 386 32.11 31.21 -26.36
N PRO A 387 31.82 31.16 -25.04
CA PRO A 387 32.60 30.34 -24.10
C PRO A 387 32.52 28.83 -24.38
N SER A 388 33.63 28.15 -24.06
CA SER A 388 33.85 26.72 -24.30
C SER A 388 32.76 25.83 -23.67
N PRO A 389 32.30 24.78 -24.36
CA PRO A 389 31.39 23.81 -23.77
C PRO A 389 32.03 23.07 -22.59
N SER A 390 31.24 22.88 -21.54
CA SER A 390 31.51 21.92 -20.45
C SER A 390 31.59 20.50 -21.05
N PRO A 391 32.37 19.56 -20.46
CA PRO A 391 32.86 18.40 -21.18
C PRO A 391 31.72 17.44 -21.60
N SER A 392 31.75 17.05 -22.87
CA SER A 392 31.03 15.87 -23.36
C SER A 392 31.37 14.65 -22.52
N PRO A 393 30.42 13.74 -22.24
CA PRO A 393 30.74 12.47 -21.58
C PRO A 393 31.79 11.72 -22.41
N SER A 394 32.84 11.27 -21.73
CA SER A 394 33.96 10.55 -22.32
C SER A 394 33.50 9.24 -22.97
N GLY A 395 34.18 8.83 -24.04
CA GLY A 395 33.80 7.69 -24.88
C GLY A 395 33.96 6.30 -24.24
N GLY A 396 33.24 6.03 -23.15
CA GLY A 396 32.81 4.69 -22.79
C GLY A 396 31.51 4.37 -23.53
N GLY A 397 31.45 3.23 -24.23
CA GLY A 397 30.19 2.78 -24.85
C GLY A 397 29.11 2.47 -23.82
N ILE A 398 27.85 2.45 -24.25
CA ILE A 398 26.68 2.08 -23.44
C ILE A 398 26.97 0.78 -22.68
N TRP A 399 26.77 0.81 -21.36
CA TRP A 399 27.02 -0.33 -20.49
C TRP A 399 26.03 -1.47 -20.78
N ARG A 400 26.57 -2.66 -21.08
CA ARG A 400 25.81 -3.87 -21.40
C ARG A 400 26.26 -5.01 -20.47
N PRO A 401 25.68 -5.13 -19.28
CA PRO A 401 26.09 -6.17 -18.33
C PRO A 401 25.78 -7.56 -18.90
N THR A 402 26.76 -8.46 -18.81
CA THR A 402 26.60 -9.85 -19.22
C THR A 402 26.71 -10.79 -18.04
N GLY A 403 25.88 -11.84 -18.06
CA GLY A 403 25.89 -12.88 -17.05
C GLY A 403 25.52 -12.40 -15.64
N PRO A 404 25.98 -13.12 -14.61
CA PRO A 404 25.67 -12.85 -13.20
C PRO A 404 26.08 -11.45 -12.74
N GLN A 405 25.19 -10.76 -12.03
CA GLN A 405 25.47 -9.51 -11.33
C GLN A 405 25.19 -9.69 -9.84
N ARG A 406 26.07 -9.20 -8.95
CA ARG A 406 25.72 -8.98 -7.54
C ARG A 406 25.01 -7.64 -7.43
N TRP A 407 23.69 -7.64 -7.40
CA TRP A 407 22.88 -6.43 -7.47
C TRP A 407 22.05 -6.18 -6.21
N GLN A 408 21.64 -4.93 -6.00
CA GLN A 408 20.69 -4.54 -4.96
C GLN A 408 19.75 -3.46 -5.48
N TRP A 409 18.46 -3.58 -5.15
CA TRP A 409 17.38 -2.69 -5.59
C TRP A 409 16.67 -2.08 -4.39
N GLN A 410 16.64 -0.75 -4.26
CA GLN A 410 16.02 -0.08 -3.11
C GLN A 410 15.31 1.21 -3.56
N LEU A 411 13.99 1.11 -3.74
CA LEU A 411 13.15 2.24 -4.17
C LEU A 411 12.52 3.02 -3.01
N SER A 412 12.60 2.51 -1.78
CA SER A 412 12.01 3.17 -0.61
C SER A 412 12.96 3.22 0.61
N GLY A 413 12.54 3.99 1.61
CA GLY A 413 13.36 4.37 2.75
C GLY A 413 14.46 5.39 2.40
N ASN A 414 15.25 5.75 3.41
CA ASN A 414 16.24 6.83 3.32
C ASN A 414 17.61 6.46 3.90
N ASP A 415 17.84 5.19 4.23
CA ASP A 415 19.13 4.65 4.69
C ASP A 415 19.63 3.59 3.71
N PHE A 416 20.54 4.01 2.85
CA PHE A 416 21.24 3.18 1.87
C PHE A 416 22.55 2.61 2.43
N ARG A 417 22.96 2.95 3.66
CA ARG A 417 24.23 2.49 4.24
C ARG A 417 24.32 0.95 4.37
N PRO A 418 23.25 0.18 4.65
CA PRO A 418 23.28 -1.28 4.56
C PRO A 418 23.56 -1.79 3.14
N LEU A 419 22.90 -1.20 2.14
CA LEU A 419 23.07 -1.51 0.73
C LEU A 419 24.49 -1.21 0.26
N LEU A 420 25.02 -0.03 0.56
CA LEU A 420 26.39 0.37 0.24
C LEU A 420 27.45 -0.54 0.89
N ARG A 421 27.23 -0.96 2.15
CA ARG A 421 28.13 -1.90 2.85
C ARG A 421 28.11 -3.31 2.27
N SER A 422 27.05 -3.71 1.54
CA SER A 422 26.99 -5.01 0.87
C SER A 422 28.00 -5.15 -0.28
N ARG A 423 28.55 -4.03 -0.78
CA ARG A 423 29.48 -3.97 -1.93
C ARG A 423 28.88 -4.66 -3.18
N ALA A 424 27.61 -4.40 -3.43
CA ALA A 424 26.94 -4.75 -4.68
C ALA A 424 27.67 -4.10 -5.89
N GLU A 425 27.77 -4.85 -6.99
CA GLU A 425 28.34 -4.41 -8.26
C GLU A 425 27.36 -3.52 -9.03
N VAL A 426 26.06 -3.75 -8.86
CA VAL A 426 24.97 -2.97 -9.44
C VAL A 426 24.04 -2.51 -8.33
N ILE A 427 23.73 -1.21 -8.30
CA ILE A 427 22.81 -0.58 -7.37
C ILE A 427 21.71 0.07 -8.20
N ASP A 428 20.47 -0.26 -7.90
CA ASP A 428 19.28 0.28 -8.53
C ASP A 428 18.43 0.99 -7.46
N VAL A 429 18.16 2.28 -7.67
CA VAL A 429 17.45 3.16 -6.72
C VAL A 429 16.59 4.17 -7.46
N ASP A 430 15.63 4.75 -6.76
CA ASP A 430 14.86 5.89 -7.26
C ASP A 430 15.78 7.05 -7.67
N VAL A 431 15.55 7.61 -8.88
CA VAL A 431 16.37 8.70 -9.44
C VAL A 431 16.43 9.94 -8.54
N ASP A 432 15.39 10.23 -7.76
CA ASP A 432 15.35 11.39 -6.86
C ASP A 432 16.02 11.13 -5.50
N ALA A 433 16.27 9.85 -5.16
CA ALA A 433 17.01 9.43 -3.97
C ALA A 433 18.54 9.33 -4.20
N VAL A 434 19.01 9.33 -5.45
CA VAL A 434 20.45 9.27 -5.79
C VAL A 434 21.31 10.30 -5.05
N PRO A 435 20.92 11.59 -4.87
CA PRO A 435 21.71 12.53 -4.09
C PRO A 435 21.99 12.05 -2.64
N GLN A 436 21.00 11.41 -2.01
CA GLN A 436 21.13 10.85 -0.67
C GLN A 436 21.98 9.57 -0.66
N LEU A 437 21.82 8.70 -1.67
CA LEU A 437 22.69 7.53 -1.87
C LEU A 437 24.17 7.96 -1.98
N LEU A 438 24.47 8.97 -2.80
CA LEU A 438 25.85 9.44 -3.01
C LEU A 438 26.45 10.13 -1.78
N GLN A 439 25.63 10.89 -1.03
CA GLN A 439 26.03 11.42 0.27
C GLN A 439 26.41 10.28 1.24
N GLN A 440 25.54 9.28 1.40
CA GLN A 440 25.77 8.17 2.30
C GLN A 440 26.90 7.23 1.83
N ALA A 441 27.16 7.14 0.53
CA ALA A 441 28.30 6.43 -0.03
C ALA A 441 29.62 7.04 0.48
N ALA A 442 29.73 8.38 0.46
CA ALA A 442 30.88 9.09 1.02
C ALA A 442 31.03 8.84 2.53
N GLU A 443 29.93 8.83 3.30
CA GLU A 443 29.93 8.52 4.75
C GLU A 443 30.51 7.13 5.07
N VAL A 444 30.32 6.13 4.20
CA VAL A 444 30.78 4.75 4.43
C VAL A 444 32.01 4.35 3.60
N GLY A 445 32.70 5.30 2.95
CA GLY A 445 33.90 5.03 2.16
C GLY A 445 33.64 4.15 0.92
N VAL A 446 32.51 4.38 0.26
CA VAL A 446 32.17 3.83 -1.06
C VAL A 446 32.19 4.98 -2.05
N ARG A 447 32.92 4.83 -3.15
CA ARG A 447 33.03 5.84 -4.21
C ARG A 447 32.03 5.52 -5.31
N ARG A 448 31.56 6.54 -6.05
CA ARG A 448 30.63 6.34 -7.17
C ARG A 448 31.12 5.29 -8.16
N GLN A 449 32.42 5.29 -8.50
CA GLN A 449 33.04 4.34 -9.42
C GLN A 449 33.19 2.90 -8.89
N ASP A 450 32.86 2.62 -7.63
CA ASP A 450 32.97 1.27 -7.04
C ASP A 450 31.76 0.37 -7.41
N PHE A 451 30.72 0.91 -8.03
CA PHE A 451 29.50 0.21 -8.45
C PHE A 451 28.92 0.78 -9.75
N LYS A 452 27.99 0.05 -10.38
CA LYS A 452 27.14 0.53 -11.48
C LYS A 452 25.82 1.04 -10.92
N LEU A 453 25.37 2.20 -11.38
CA LEU A 453 24.15 2.85 -10.88
C LEU A 453 23.05 2.81 -11.93
N ILE A 454 21.95 2.15 -11.59
CA ILE A 454 20.70 2.21 -12.31
C ILE A 454 19.79 3.19 -11.56
N CYS A 455 19.04 3.98 -12.32
CA CYS A 455 18.16 5.00 -11.79
C CYS A 455 16.72 4.74 -12.25
N TYR A 456 15.87 4.38 -11.30
CA TYR A 456 14.46 4.09 -11.48
C TYR A 456 13.63 5.36 -11.69
N PHE A 457 12.67 5.26 -12.61
CA PHE A 457 11.44 6.05 -12.62
C PHE A 457 10.36 5.32 -13.44
N SER A 458 9.09 5.50 -13.10
CA SER A 458 8.03 4.98 -13.95
C SER A 458 7.99 5.69 -15.30
N ALA A 459 7.86 4.92 -16.38
CA ALA A 459 7.66 5.42 -17.74
C ALA A 459 6.19 5.28 -18.21
N GLY A 460 5.45 4.33 -17.63
CA GLY A 460 4.05 4.05 -17.99
C GLY A 460 2.99 4.72 -17.12
N THR A 461 3.36 5.24 -15.94
CA THR A 461 2.41 5.84 -14.99
C THR A 461 2.82 7.26 -14.60
N TYR A 462 1.82 8.04 -14.16
CA TYR A 462 2.01 9.30 -13.46
C TYR A 462 2.03 9.03 -11.97
N GLU A 463 3.15 9.39 -11.34
CA GLU A 463 3.41 9.28 -9.90
C GLU A 463 3.11 10.64 -9.24
N PRO A 464 2.00 10.83 -8.49
CA PRO A 464 1.66 12.14 -7.93
C PRO A 464 2.72 12.68 -6.96
N ALA A 465 3.41 11.78 -6.26
CA ALA A 465 4.51 12.13 -5.35
C ALA A 465 5.71 12.77 -6.08
N ARG A 466 5.98 12.38 -7.34
CA ARG A 466 7.12 12.90 -8.12
C ARG A 466 6.82 14.23 -8.81
N ALA A 467 5.55 14.64 -8.93
CA ALA A 467 5.14 15.83 -9.68
C ALA A 467 5.85 17.14 -9.23
N GLY A 468 6.18 17.25 -7.94
CA GLY A 468 6.94 18.40 -7.41
C GLY A 468 8.41 18.41 -7.88
N ASP A 469 9.10 17.27 -7.83
CA ASP A 469 10.49 17.14 -8.27
C ASP A 469 10.63 17.17 -9.80
N ASP A 470 9.64 16.65 -10.52
CA ASP A 470 9.50 16.82 -11.97
C ASP A 470 9.47 18.31 -12.37
N LEU A 471 8.68 19.13 -11.68
CA LEU A 471 8.66 20.57 -11.93
C LEU A 471 9.99 21.24 -11.49
N ALA A 472 10.44 20.98 -10.27
CA ALA A 472 11.57 21.69 -9.66
C ALA A 472 12.92 21.33 -10.27
N ARG A 473 13.18 20.05 -10.53
CA ARG A 473 14.48 19.52 -10.99
C ARG A 473 14.54 19.36 -12.50
N ARG A 474 13.39 19.08 -13.15
CA ARG A 474 13.32 18.68 -14.57
C ARG A 474 12.51 19.64 -15.46
N ARG A 475 11.84 20.63 -14.87
CA ARG A 475 10.97 21.62 -15.55
C ARG A 475 9.79 20.99 -16.29
N VAL A 476 9.29 19.87 -15.78
CA VAL A 476 8.14 19.14 -16.33
C VAL A 476 6.86 19.67 -15.71
N SER A 477 5.96 20.19 -16.53
CA SER A 477 4.67 20.79 -16.09
C SER A 477 3.51 19.87 -16.44
N TRP A 478 3.07 19.05 -15.48
CA TRP A 478 1.92 18.16 -15.64
C TRP A 478 0.62 18.87 -16.07
N PRO A 479 0.28 20.08 -15.60
CA PRO A 479 -0.86 20.84 -16.12
C PRO A 479 -0.75 21.23 -17.61
N ASP A 480 0.45 21.59 -18.08
CA ASP A 480 0.67 21.93 -19.50
C ASP A 480 0.65 20.67 -20.38
N LEU A 481 1.16 19.54 -19.87
CA LEU A 481 1.05 18.23 -20.50
C LEU A 481 -0.41 17.79 -20.65
N GLU A 482 -1.25 17.97 -19.63
CA GLU A 482 -2.69 17.69 -19.70
C GLU A 482 -3.38 18.54 -20.77
N LYS A 483 -3.01 19.83 -20.87
CA LYS A 483 -3.53 20.75 -21.89
C LYS A 483 -3.07 20.37 -23.31
N ALA A 484 -1.81 19.99 -23.48
CA ALA A 484 -1.28 19.52 -24.77
C ALA A 484 -1.91 18.17 -25.19
N ALA A 485 -2.06 17.24 -24.26
CA ALA A 485 -2.77 15.98 -24.49
C ALA A 485 -4.25 16.20 -24.82
N ALA A 486 -4.91 17.20 -24.21
CA ALA A 486 -6.29 17.57 -24.55
C ALA A 486 -6.42 18.00 -26.02
N ALA A 487 -5.50 18.85 -26.50
CA ALA A 487 -5.45 19.26 -27.89
C ALA A 487 -5.16 18.08 -28.84
N ALA A 488 -4.25 17.19 -28.46
CA ALA A 488 -3.93 15.97 -29.21
C ALA A 488 -5.14 15.01 -29.31
N ALA A 489 -5.87 14.81 -28.22
CA ALA A 489 -7.06 13.96 -28.20
C ALA A 489 -8.23 14.57 -28.98
N ALA A 490 -8.44 15.89 -28.90
CA ALA A 490 -9.43 16.60 -29.70
C ALA A 490 -9.13 16.51 -31.21
N ALA A 491 -7.85 16.67 -31.61
CA ALA A 491 -7.41 16.49 -32.99
C ALA A 491 -7.60 15.05 -33.50
N ALA A 492 -7.54 14.05 -32.61
CA ALA A 492 -7.85 12.65 -32.90
C ALA A 492 -9.35 12.32 -32.86
N GLY A 493 -10.23 13.30 -32.66
CA GLY A 493 -11.69 13.10 -32.60
C GLY A 493 -12.19 12.40 -31.33
N LEU A 494 -11.37 12.31 -30.28
CA LEU A 494 -11.75 11.69 -29.01
C LEU A 494 -12.56 12.66 -28.15
N ALA A 495 -13.78 12.26 -27.78
CA ALA A 495 -14.62 13.01 -26.85
C ALA A 495 -14.11 12.87 -25.40
N VAL A 496 -13.14 13.71 -25.03
CA VAL A 496 -12.60 13.78 -23.67
C VAL A 496 -13.45 14.75 -22.84
N GLY A 497 -14.14 14.25 -21.82
CA GLY A 497 -14.88 15.09 -20.87
C GLY A 497 -13.93 15.99 -20.08
N ALA A 498 -14.35 17.23 -19.80
CA ALA A 498 -13.61 18.10 -18.89
C ALA A 498 -13.61 17.48 -17.48
N SER A 499 -12.42 17.26 -16.92
CA SER A 499 -12.22 16.51 -15.68
C SER A 499 -12.62 17.31 -14.43
N GLY A 500 -13.91 17.27 -14.09
CA GLY A 500 -14.46 17.79 -12.85
C GLY A 500 -14.16 16.89 -11.64
N GLY A 501 -12.88 16.76 -11.26
CA GLY A 501 -12.43 16.13 -10.00
C GLY A 501 -12.48 14.59 -9.96
N ALA A 502 -11.31 13.95 -9.81
CA ALA A 502 -11.00 12.51 -9.86
C ALA A 502 -10.83 11.95 -11.29
N LYS A 503 -9.56 11.87 -11.75
CA LYS A 503 -9.19 11.82 -13.18
C LYS A 503 -9.34 10.41 -13.79
N PRO A 504 -10.23 10.27 -14.78
CA PRO A 504 -9.75 10.01 -16.15
C PRO A 504 -9.75 11.29 -17.02
N GLY A 505 -8.86 11.38 -18.00
CA GLY A 505 -8.68 12.59 -18.80
C GLY A 505 -7.89 12.34 -20.09
N PRO A 506 -7.37 13.37 -20.77
CA PRO A 506 -6.68 13.16 -22.04
C PRO A 506 -5.32 12.45 -21.86
N LEU A 507 -4.61 12.77 -20.78
CA LEU A 507 -3.28 12.25 -20.43
C LEU A 507 -3.31 10.94 -19.61
N TYR A 508 -4.44 10.62 -18.97
CA TYR A 508 -4.56 9.49 -18.04
C TYR A 508 -5.72 8.58 -18.42
N LEU A 509 -5.47 7.26 -18.46
CA LEU A 509 -6.46 6.25 -18.83
C LEU A 509 -7.27 5.74 -17.64
N GLN A 510 -6.58 5.35 -16.57
CA GLN A 510 -7.16 4.76 -15.36
C GLN A 510 -6.16 4.89 -14.20
N ALA A 511 -6.63 4.90 -12.95
CA ALA A 511 -5.77 4.63 -11.81
C ALA A 511 -5.20 3.20 -11.85
N MET A 512 -4.04 2.96 -11.25
CA MET A 512 -3.56 1.60 -10.99
C MET A 512 -4.43 0.91 -9.94
N ASP A 513 -4.44 -0.43 -9.94
CA ASP A 513 -4.97 -1.17 -8.79
C ASP A 513 -4.09 -0.88 -7.55
N PRO A 514 -4.66 -0.87 -6.33
CA PRO A 514 -3.91 -0.79 -5.06
C PRO A 514 -2.68 -1.74 -5.00
N PRO A 515 -1.67 -1.51 -4.14
CA PRO A 515 -1.58 -0.39 -3.19
C PRO A 515 -1.41 0.99 -3.85
N PHE A 516 -0.88 1.03 -5.08
CA PHE A 516 -0.57 2.23 -5.89
C PHE A 516 -1.79 2.98 -6.45
N GLY A 517 -2.92 3.03 -5.74
CA GLY A 517 -4.19 3.57 -6.24
C GLY A 517 -4.17 5.08 -6.56
N GLU A 518 -3.14 5.79 -6.12
CA GLU A 518 -2.85 7.18 -6.45
C GLU A 518 -2.19 7.36 -7.83
N GLU A 519 -1.54 6.33 -8.37
CA GLU A 519 -0.86 6.39 -9.66
C GLU A 519 -1.83 6.22 -10.83
N LEU A 520 -1.55 6.89 -11.95
CA LEU A 520 -2.42 6.90 -13.13
C LEU A 520 -1.69 6.36 -14.37
N TRP A 521 -2.24 5.35 -15.02
CA TRP A 521 -1.76 4.84 -16.31
C TRP A 521 -1.77 5.95 -17.37
N LEU A 522 -0.62 6.19 -17.99
CA LEU A 522 -0.43 7.22 -19.00
C LEU A 522 -1.08 6.82 -20.33
N ALA A 523 -1.64 7.83 -21.00
CA ALA A 523 -2.26 7.73 -22.31
C ALA A 523 -1.24 7.57 -23.46
N VAL A 524 -0.52 6.45 -23.47
CA VAL A 524 0.38 6.06 -24.58
C VAL A 524 -0.39 5.49 -25.79
N ASP A 525 -1.71 5.70 -25.86
CA ASP A 525 -2.59 5.26 -26.96
C ASP A 525 -2.39 6.10 -28.24
N LEU A 526 -2.31 7.42 -28.13
CA LEU A 526 -2.07 8.32 -29.26
C LEU A 526 -0.57 8.51 -29.56
N ALA A 527 -0.21 8.59 -30.85
CA ALA A 527 1.17 8.84 -31.28
C ALA A 527 1.70 10.19 -30.80
N THR A 528 0.85 11.23 -30.85
CA THR A 528 1.14 12.58 -30.34
C THR A 528 1.34 12.60 -28.83
N THR A 529 0.52 11.87 -28.06
CA THR A 529 0.71 11.77 -26.60
C THR A 529 1.96 10.96 -26.23
N ARG A 530 2.28 9.88 -26.96
CA ARG A 530 3.58 9.17 -26.81
C ARG A 530 4.77 10.09 -27.04
N GLN A 531 4.76 10.85 -28.15
CA GLN A 531 5.83 11.81 -28.45
C GLN A 531 5.96 12.87 -27.35
N LEU A 532 4.84 13.46 -26.92
CA LEU A 532 4.78 14.43 -25.82
C LEU A 532 5.41 13.88 -24.53
N LEU A 533 5.03 12.66 -24.13
CA LEU A 533 5.57 12.00 -22.94
C LEU A 533 7.08 11.73 -23.04
N VAL A 534 7.55 11.22 -24.19
CA VAL A 534 8.98 10.96 -24.39
C VAL A 534 9.79 12.27 -24.35
N GLU A 535 9.37 13.29 -25.11
CA GLU A 535 10.13 14.54 -25.25
C GLU A 535 10.09 15.41 -23.99
N GLN A 536 8.95 15.47 -23.30
CA GLN A 536 8.71 16.42 -22.20
C GLN A 536 8.69 15.79 -20.80
N VAL A 537 8.69 14.47 -20.66
CA VAL A 537 8.81 13.79 -19.34
C VAL A 537 10.03 12.89 -19.30
N MET A 538 10.12 11.92 -20.22
CA MET A 538 11.11 10.84 -20.11
C MET A 538 12.52 11.30 -20.46
N VAL A 539 12.70 12.09 -21.52
CA VAL A 539 14.00 12.71 -21.85
C VAL A 539 14.50 13.66 -20.73
N PRO A 540 13.67 14.53 -20.13
CA PRO A 540 14.05 15.27 -18.92
C PRO A 540 14.43 14.39 -17.72
N ARG A 541 13.69 13.30 -17.44
CA ARG A 541 14.05 12.31 -16.41
C ARG A 541 15.41 11.65 -16.68
N MET A 542 15.64 11.20 -17.91
CA MET A 542 16.92 10.63 -18.35
C MET A 542 18.08 11.64 -18.30
N LYS A 543 17.87 12.90 -18.70
CA LYS A 543 18.89 13.96 -18.59
C LYS A 543 19.27 14.26 -17.14
N TYR A 544 18.31 14.21 -16.23
CA TYR A 544 18.58 14.31 -14.80
C TYR A 544 19.38 13.10 -14.28
N ALA A 545 19.03 11.88 -14.71
CA ALA A 545 19.81 10.68 -14.43
C ALA A 545 21.27 10.78 -14.94
N VAL A 546 21.49 11.28 -16.17
CA VAL A 546 22.84 11.59 -16.67
C VAL A 546 23.57 12.60 -15.77
N SER A 547 22.89 13.65 -15.30
CA SER A 547 23.49 14.67 -14.42
C SER A 547 23.89 14.14 -13.04
N LEU A 548 23.20 13.09 -12.57
CA LEU A 548 23.54 12.33 -11.36
C LEU A 548 24.62 11.26 -11.60
N GLY A 549 25.01 11.07 -12.87
CA GLY A 549 25.98 10.06 -13.28
C GLY A 549 25.45 8.63 -13.19
N CYS A 550 24.18 8.38 -13.51
CA CYS A 550 23.65 7.02 -13.67
C CYS A 550 24.31 6.31 -14.88
N ASP A 551 24.61 5.01 -14.77
CA ASP A 551 25.06 4.18 -15.91
C ASP A 551 23.89 3.68 -16.76
N GLY A 552 22.70 3.57 -16.17
CA GLY A 552 21.49 3.16 -16.85
C GLY A 552 20.20 3.57 -16.15
N VAL A 553 19.07 3.25 -16.76
CA VAL A 553 17.73 3.58 -16.27
C VAL A 553 16.81 2.35 -16.25
N GLU A 554 16.09 2.19 -15.13
CA GLU A 554 14.96 1.27 -15.03
C GLU A 554 13.70 2.05 -15.41
N LEU A 555 12.99 1.57 -16.44
CA LEU A 555 11.79 2.22 -16.97
C LEU A 555 10.58 1.35 -16.66
N ASP A 556 9.85 1.69 -15.60
CA ASP A 556 8.73 0.85 -15.13
C ASP A 556 7.41 1.12 -15.87
N ASN A 557 6.45 0.22 -15.66
CA ASN A 557 5.09 0.28 -16.16
C ASN A 557 5.01 0.29 -17.71
N VAL A 558 6.03 -0.26 -18.36
CA VAL A 558 6.10 -0.47 -19.82
C VAL A 558 5.25 -1.64 -20.33
N ASP A 559 4.23 -2.03 -19.55
CA ASP A 559 3.25 -3.09 -19.77
C ASP A 559 1.78 -2.60 -19.66
N ALA A 560 1.54 -1.31 -19.90
CA ALA A 560 0.21 -0.70 -19.88
C ALA A 560 -0.82 -1.41 -20.79
N TYR A 561 -0.39 -2.13 -21.83
CA TYR A 561 -1.26 -2.94 -22.69
C TYR A 561 -1.90 -4.17 -22.02
N ASP A 562 -1.30 -4.74 -20.97
CA ASP A 562 -1.90 -5.86 -20.21
C ASP A 562 -2.81 -5.32 -19.08
N ASN A 563 -2.53 -4.10 -18.62
CA ASN A 563 -3.23 -3.44 -17.50
C ASN A 563 -4.47 -2.63 -17.95
N VAL A 564 -4.34 -1.81 -19.00
CA VAL A 564 -5.41 -0.94 -19.56
C VAL A 564 -5.65 -1.18 -21.06
N PRO A 565 -5.93 -2.43 -21.51
CA PRO A 565 -6.22 -2.73 -22.91
C PRO A 565 -7.54 -2.09 -23.39
N PRO A 566 -7.71 -1.79 -24.69
CA PRO A 566 -8.98 -1.30 -25.26
C PRO A 566 -10.18 -2.24 -25.06
N ALA A 567 -9.94 -3.49 -24.65
CA ALA A 567 -10.99 -4.43 -24.28
C ALA A 567 -11.59 -4.14 -22.88
N ALA A 568 -10.80 -3.62 -21.94
CA ALA A 568 -11.24 -3.35 -20.57
C ALA A 568 -12.36 -2.29 -20.49
N PHE A 569 -12.37 -1.34 -21.44
CA PHE A 569 -13.32 -0.24 -21.48
C PHE A 569 -14.60 -0.54 -22.28
N ARG A 570 -14.78 -1.78 -22.79
CA ARG A 570 -15.96 -2.15 -23.60
C ARG A 570 -17.25 -2.39 -22.80
N SER A 571 -17.16 -2.66 -21.50
CA SER A 571 -18.32 -2.96 -20.63
C SER A 571 -18.94 -1.71 -19.97
N LEU A 572 -18.33 -0.54 -20.10
CA LEU A 572 -18.67 0.66 -19.32
C LEU A 572 -19.40 1.76 -20.10
N GLN A 573 -19.77 1.55 -21.37
CA GLN A 573 -20.34 2.61 -22.21
C GLN A 573 -21.51 2.14 -23.10
N PRO A 574 -22.57 2.97 -23.27
CA PRO A 574 -23.58 2.75 -24.29
C PRO A 574 -22.96 2.88 -25.70
N PRO A 575 -23.60 2.30 -26.73
CA PRO A 575 -22.98 2.14 -28.03
C PRO A 575 -22.93 3.47 -28.80
N GLN A 576 -21.87 4.27 -28.63
CA GLN A 576 -21.37 5.32 -29.56
C GLN A 576 -19.98 5.92 -29.22
N ARG A 577 -19.31 5.54 -28.12
CA ARG A 577 -17.98 6.09 -27.76
C ARG A 577 -16.85 5.08 -28.00
N PRO A 578 -15.67 5.51 -28.52
CA PRO A 578 -14.52 4.63 -28.68
C PRO A 578 -13.86 4.32 -27.34
N ALA A 579 -13.70 3.03 -27.05
CA ALA A 579 -12.93 2.53 -25.92
C ALA A 579 -11.45 2.92 -26.05
N ARG A 580 -10.97 3.83 -25.19
CA ARG A 580 -9.53 4.12 -25.06
C ARG A 580 -8.80 2.94 -24.42
N GLY A 581 -7.47 2.91 -24.53
CA GLY A 581 -6.63 1.86 -23.97
C GLY A 581 -5.39 1.62 -24.83
N VAL A 582 -4.43 0.87 -24.29
CA VAL A 582 -3.12 0.63 -24.94
C VAL A 582 -3.10 -0.75 -25.60
N THR A 583 -2.76 -0.82 -26.88
CA THR A 583 -2.44 -2.06 -27.58
C THR A 583 -0.96 -2.40 -27.45
N PRO A 584 -0.56 -3.67 -27.59
CA PRO A 584 0.86 -4.04 -27.62
C PRO A 584 1.67 -3.30 -28.68
N GLU A 585 1.06 -2.96 -29.82
CA GLU A 585 1.70 -2.23 -30.92
C GLU A 585 1.92 -0.75 -30.56
N GLN A 586 1.00 -0.14 -29.81
CA GLN A 586 1.18 1.21 -29.24
C GLN A 586 2.27 1.20 -28.14
N GLN A 587 2.31 0.15 -27.30
CA GLN A 587 3.39 -0.03 -26.32
C GLN A 587 4.75 -0.19 -27.00
N LEU A 588 4.87 -1.05 -28.01
CA LEU A 588 6.13 -1.27 -28.74
C LEU A 588 6.64 0.03 -29.38
N ALA A 589 5.76 0.90 -29.88
CA ALA A 589 6.12 2.22 -30.38
C ALA A 589 6.62 3.18 -29.29
N PHE A 590 6.07 3.10 -28.06
CA PHE A 590 6.57 3.86 -26.92
C PHE A 590 7.93 3.33 -26.45
N ASN A 591 8.05 2.02 -26.26
CA ASN A 591 9.26 1.35 -25.80
C ASN A 591 10.45 1.56 -26.76
N ALA A 592 10.23 1.55 -28.08
CA ALA A 592 11.27 1.88 -29.05
C ALA A 592 11.84 3.30 -28.84
N ALA A 593 10.95 4.29 -28.68
CA ALA A 593 11.35 5.68 -28.45
C ALA A 593 12.05 5.88 -27.09
N LEU A 594 11.67 5.12 -26.06
CA LEU A 594 12.36 5.11 -24.77
C LEU A 594 13.79 4.56 -24.88
N VAL A 595 13.99 3.45 -25.61
CA VAL A 595 15.31 2.87 -25.85
C VAL A 595 16.20 3.84 -26.63
N ASP A 596 15.67 4.44 -27.69
CA ASP A 596 16.41 5.41 -28.52
C ASP A 596 16.78 6.67 -27.73
N ALA A 597 15.89 7.16 -26.86
CA ALA A 597 16.16 8.28 -25.97
C ALA A 597 17.26 7.96 -24.94
N ALA A 598 17.24 6.78 -24.33
CA ALA A 598 18.25 6.36 -23.36
C ALA A 598 19.63 6.18 -24.03
N HIS A 599 19.69 5.43 -25.14
CA HIS A 599 20.91 5.20 -25.90
C HIS A 599 21.49 6.50 -26.49
N GLY A 600 20.63 7.41 -26.97
CA GLY A 600 21.03 8.74 -27.44
C GLY A 600 21.60 9.66 -26.36
N LEU A 601 21.32 9.37 -25.08
CA LEU A 601 21.91 10.01 -23.90
C LEU A 601 23.09 9.23 -23.30
N GLY A 602 23.51 8.13 -23.92
CA GLY A 602 24.61 7.28 -23.46
C GLY A 602 24.26 6.34 -22.29
N LEU A 603 22.99 6.29 -21.89
CA LEU A 603 22.50 5.43 -20.81
C LEU A 603 22.27 4.00 -21.31
N SER A 604 22.55 3.03 -20.43
CA SER A 604 22.02 1.67 -20.53
C SER A 604 20.52 1.65 -20.21
N VAL A 605 19.74 0.76 -20.81
CA VAL A 605 18.29 0.66 -20.56
C VAL A 605 17.83 -0.77 -20.34
N GLY A 606 17.04 -0.96 -19.28
CA GLY A 606 16.45 -2.24 -18.90
C GLY A 606 14.99 -2.39 -19.35
N LEU A 607 14.61 -3.60 -19.76
CA LEU A 607 13.19 -3.96 -19.89
C LEU A 607 12.69 -4.49 -18.55
N LYS A 608 11.77 -3.76 -17.92
CA LYS A 608 11.02 -4.19 -16.73
C LYS A 608 9.84 -5.05 -17.16
N ASN A 609 9.77 -6.28 -16.66
CA ASN A 609 8.68 -7.23 -16.92
C ASN A 609 8.40 -7.45 -18.43
N ALA A 610 7.16 -7.25 -18.90
CA ALA A 610 6.72 -7.27 -20.31
C ALA A 610 7.27 -8.44 -21.19
N LEU A 611 7.29 -9.67 -20.65
CA LEU A 611 8.07 -10.77 -21.22
C LEU A 611 7.54 -11.27 -22.57
N ASP A 612 6.24 -11.12 -22.86
CA ASP A 612 5.65 -11.47 -24.16
C ASP A 612 6.06 -10.51 -25.29
N LEU A 613 6.65 -9.35 -24.96
CA LEU A 613 7.26 -8.46 -25.95
C LEU A 613 8.65 -8.94 -26.40
N LEU A 614 9.36 -9.78 -25.62
CA LEU A 614 10.71 -10.26 -25.97
C LEU A 614 10.77 -10.99 -27.32
N GLY A 615 9.68 -11.66 -27.70
CA GLY A 615 9.53 -12.35 -28.98
C GLY A 615 9.09 -11.46 -30.15
N ARG A 616 8.81 -10.17 -29.91
CA ARG A 616 8.35 -9.17 -30.90
C ARG A 616 9.53 -8.37 -31.47
N SER A 617 9.24 -7.61 -32.53
CA SER A 617 10.09 -6.54 -33.03
C SER A 617 9.39 -5.19 -32.96
N PHE A 618 10.17 -4.12 -32.85
CA PHE A 618 9.73 -2.76 -33.13
C PHE A 618 9.46 -2.55 -34.63
N ALA A 619 8.82 -1.44 -34.98
CA ALA A 619 8.45 -1.12 -36.37
C ALA A 619 9.66 -0.92 -37.31
N ASP A 620 10.85 -0.64 -36.77
CA ASP A 620 12.11 -0.54 -37.49
C ASP A 620 12.80 -1.91 -37.74
N GLY A 621 12.20 -3.00 -37.26
CA GLY A 621 12.71 -4.37 -37.41
C GLY A 621 13.60 -4.85 -36.26
N ARG A 622 14.08 -3.98 -35.36
CA ARG A 622 14.85 -4.41 -34.17
C ARG A 622 14.01 -5.32 -33.29
N ARG A 623 14.55 -6.45 -32.87
CA ARG A 623 13.91 -7.32 -31.87
C ARG A 623 14.01 -6.68 -30.50
N VAL A 624 12.94 -6.78 -29.71
CA VAL A 624 12.90 -6.21 -28.35
C VAL A 624 14.03 -6.75 -27.47
N SER A 625 14.27 -8.07 -27.49
CA SER A 625 15.35 -8.72 -26.73
C SER A 625 16.77 -8.26 -27.09
N ASP A 626 16.93 -7.64 -28.26
CA ASP A 626 18.23 -7.28 -28.83
C ASP A 626 18.45 -5.75 -28.79
N ALA A 627 17.42 -4.99 -28.39
CA ALA A 627 17.45 -3.52 -28.24
C ALA A 627 17.65 -3.06 -26.79
N TYR A 628 17.19 -3.84 -25.80
CA TYR A 628 17.45 -3.59 -24.38
C TYR A 628 18.80 -4.18 -23.93
N ASP A 629 19.44 -3.52 -22.98
CA ASP A 629 20.81 -3.86 -22.52
C ASP A 629 20.82 -4.82 -21.32
N TRP A 630 19.69 -4.97 -20.64
CA TRP A 630 19.45 -5.89 -19.54
C TRP A 630 17.94 -6.00 -19.27
N PHE A 631 17.57 -6.88 -18.35
CA PHE A 631 16.17 -7.19 -18.05
C PHE A 631 15.97 -7.19 -16.54
N LEU A 632 14.92 -6.53 -16.05
CA LEU A 632 14.48 -6.63 -14.66
C LEU A 632 13.14 -7.37 -14.60
N ASN A 633 13.05 -8.35 -13.71
CA ASN A 633 11.87 -9.18 -13.55
C ASN A 633 11.41 -9.24 -12.10
N GLU A 634 10.14 -9.04 -11.87
CA GLU A 634 9.49 -9.45 -10.63
C GLU A 634 8.75 -10.77 -10.82
N ARG A 635 9.00 -11.73 -9.93
CA ARG A 635 8.18 -12.92 -9.71
C ARG A 635 8.10 -13.97 -10.83
N CYS A 636 9.11 -14.09 -11.70
CA CYS A 636 9.06 -15.08 -12.79
C CYS A 636 8.97 -16.54 -12.31
N TRP A 637 9.35 -16.86 -11.07
CA TRP A 637 9.14 -18.20 -10.50
C TRP A 637 7.72 -18.36 -9.96
N GLU A 638 7.11 -17.32 -9.36
CA GLU A 638 5.70 -17.36 -8.90
C GLU A 638 4.74 -17.65 -10.06
N PHE A 639 5.05 -17.09 -11.23
CA PHE A 639 4.23 -17.17 -12.44
C PHE A 639 4.73 -18.20 -13.49
N ASP A 640 5.76 -19.00 -13.19
CA ASP A 640 6.30 -20.08 -14.05
C ASP A 640 6.77 -19.61 -15.45
N GLU A 641 7.35 -18.41 -15.52
CA GLU A 641 7.71 -17.71 -16.76
C GLU A 641 9.21 -17.37 -16.92
N CYS A 642 10.08 -17.70 -15.95
CA CYS A 642 11.53 -17.43 -16.06
C CYS A 642 12.16 -17.99 -17.35
N ASN A 643 11.60 -19.08 -17.90
CA ASN A 643 12.03 -19.68 -19.17
C ASN A 643 11.89 -18.73 -20.37
N MET A 644 10.95 -17.77 -20.34
CA MET A 644 10.74 -16.82 -21.45
C MET A 644 11.99 -15.99 -21.75
N TYR A 645 12.82 -15.69 -20.74
CA TYR A 645 14.13 -15.05 -20.96
C TYR A 645 15.09 -15.97 -21.73
N GLY A 646 15.18 -17.24 -21.33
CA GLY A 646 16.04 -18.24 -21.97
C GLY A 646 15.61 -18.64 -23.39
N ASP A 647 14.34 -18.46 -23.72
CA ASP A 647 13.79 -18.74 -25.06
C ASP A 647 13.97 -17.58 -26.04
N ASN A 648 14.02 -16.33 -25.56
CA ASN A 648 13.96 -15.13 -26.41
C ASN A 648 15.27 -14.32 -26.47
N ILE A 649 16.11 -14.36 -25.42
CA ILE A 649 17.38 -13.63 -25.38
C ILE A 649 18.50 -14.52 -25.94
N LYS A 650 19.20 -14.03 -26.98
CA LYS A 650 20.23 -14.80 -27.70
C LYS A 650 21.67 -14.52 -27.24
N TRP A 651 21.90 -13.36 -26.62
CA TRP A 651 23.20 -12.94 -26.09
C TRP A 651 23.20 -13.07 -24.56
N PRO A 652 24.36 -13.11 -23.87
CA PRO A 652 24.41 -13.42 -22.44
C PRO A 652 24.03 -12.21 -21.55
N ALA A 653 22.92 -11.52 -21.86
CA ALA A 653 22.44 -10.35 -21.13
C ALA A 653 22.20 -10.64 -19.65
N ALA A 654 22.43 -9.65 -18.79
CA ALA A 654 22.03 -9.76 -17.38
C ALA A 654 20.50 -9.74 -17.25
N VAL A 655 19.96 -10.71 -16.52
CA VAL A 655 18.57 -10.71 -16.05
C VAL A 655 18.60 -10.60 -14.53
N MET A 656 18.17 -9.45 -14.02
CA MET A 656 18.04 -9.12 -12.60
C MET A 656 16.60 -9.47 -12.18
N ALA A 657 16.44 -10.54 -11.41
CA ALA A 657 15.12 -11.08 -11.09
C ALA A 657 14.89 -11.07 -9.58
N VAL A 658 13.66 -10.78 -9.13
CA VAL A 658 13.32 -10.68 -7.71
C VAL A 658 12.07 -11.50 -7.38
N GLU A 659 12.05 -12.09 -6.17
CA GLU A 659 10.85 -12.71 -5.58
C GLU A 659 10.56 -12.07 -4.22
N TYR A 660 9.28 -11.97 -3.88
CA TYR A 660 8.81 -11.19 -2.73
C TYR A 660 8.46 -12.06 -1.51
N CYS A 661 9.11 -11.79 -0.38
CA CYS A 661 9.00 -12.49 0.90
C CYS A 661 7.59 -12.53 1.49
N ASP A 662 6.84 -11.48 1.20
CA ASP A 662 5.47 -11.15 1.56
C ASP A 662 4.46 -11.53 0.44
N SER A 663 4.91 -12.15 -0.66
CA SER A 663 3.99 -12.67 -1.67
C SER A 663 3.14 -13.80 -1.08
N VAL A 664 1.85 -13.52 -0.93
CA VAL A 664 0.89 -14.40 -0.25
C VAL A 664 0.38 -15.56 -1.12
N ARG A 665 0.99 -15.77 -2.29
CA ARG A 665 0.70 -16.90 -3.17
C ARG A 665 1.71 -18.02 -2.91
N ARG A 666 1.17 -19.19 -2.54
CA ARG A 666 1.96 -20.42 -2.52
C ARG A 666 2.53 -20.72 -3.90
N PHE A 667 3.80 -21.10 -3.92
CA PHE A 667 4.36 -21.97 -4.94
C PHE A 667 3.76 -23.38 -4.87
N GLY A 668 2.51 -23.54 -5.35
CA GLY A 668 1.80 -24.82 -5.36
C GLY A 668 0.36 -24.71 -4.86
N ALA A 669 -0.57 -25.33 -5.59
CA ALA A 669 -1.99 -25.24 -5.28
C ALA A 669 -2.33 -25.99 -3.98
N GLY A 670 -2.92 -25.27 -3.01
CA GLY A 670 -3.61 -25.85 -1.86
C GLY A 670 -2.95 -25.61 -0.48
N GLY A 671 -3.60 -24.77 0.34
CA GLY A 671 -3.73 -25.01 1.80
C GLY A 671 -2.79 -24.27 2.77
N SER A 672 -3.05 -22.98 3.04
CA SER A 672 -2.51 -22.10 4.12
C SER A 672 -1.46 -21.06 3.70
N VAL A 673 -1.63 -19.81 4.16
CA VAL A 673 -0.67 -18.70 3.98
C VAL A 673 0.71 -19.12 4.49
N GLY A 674 1.79 -18.78 3.78
CA GLY A 674 3.14 -19.17 4.14
C GLY A 674 4.19 -18.24 3.54
N VAL A 675 5.22 -17.96 4.33
CA VAL A 675 6.36 -17.10 3.99
C VAL A 675 7.14 -17.70 2.80
N LEU A 676 7.69 -16.83 1.94
CA LEU A 676 8.57 -17.25 0.86
C LEU A 676 9.75 -18.08 1.39
N ARG A 677 10.13 -19.13 0.66
CA ARG A 677 11.19 -20.09 1.02
C ARG A 677 12.44 -19.87 0.14
N PRO A 678 13.45 -19.06 0.57
CA PRO A 678 14.71 -18.92 -0.19
C PRO A 678 15.41 -20.25 -0.42
N ASP A 679 15.27 -21.20 0.51
CA ASP A 679 15.79 -22.55 0.42
C ASP A 679 15.10 -23.41 -0.67
N CYS A 680 13.96 -22.99 -1.23
CA CYS A 680 13.40 -23.60 -2.45
C CYS A 680 13.64 -22.75 -3.70
N VAL A 681 13.52 -21.42 -3.60
CA VAL A 681 13.67 -20.49 -4.73
C VAL A 681 15.13 -20.35 -5.19
N CYS A 682 16.07 -20.14 -4.26
CA CYS A 682 17.47 -19.91 -4.61
C CYS A 682 18.19 -21.11 -5.27
N PRO A 683 17.93 -22.37 -4.89
CA PRO A 683 18.41 -23.53 -5.65
C PRO A 683 17.88 -23.57 -7.08
N LEU A 684 16.60 -23.23 -7.31
CA LEU A 684 16.02 -23.15 -8.66
C LEU A 684 16.67 -22.03 -9.48
N ALA A 685 16.79 -20.82 -8.90
CA ALA A 685 17.41 -19.67 -9.56
C ALA A 685 18.88 -19.91 -9.95
N ASN A 686 19.67 -20.57 -9.11
CA ASN A 686 21.09 -20.86 -9.40
C ASN A 686 21.28 -22.06 -10.33
N ALA A 687 20.38 -23.05 -10.27
CA ALA A 687 20.36 -24.14 -11.22
C ALA A 687 19.82 -23.74 -12.60
N PHE A 688 19.17 -22.58 -12.71
CA PHE A 688 18.57 -22.12 -13.96
C PHE A 688 19.58 -22.11 -15.10
N ARG A 689 19.24 -22.84 -16.16
CA ARG A 689 19.82 -22.78 -17.50
C ARG A 689 18.60 -22.62 -18.40
N GLY A 690 18.60 -21.64 -19.30
CA GLY A 690 17.49 -21.48 -20.24
C GLY A 690 17.33 -22.72 -21.14
N ALA A 691 16.24 -22.83 -21.90
CA ALA A 691 16.00 -24.01 -22.74
C ALA A 691 17.14 -24.29 -23.75
N ALA A 692 17.89 -23.25 -24.14
CA ALA A 692 19.07 -23.34 -24.99
C ALA A 692 20.40 -23.72 -24.25
N GLY A 693 20.37 -24.01 -22.95
CA GLY A 693 21.55 -24.29 -22.14
C GLY A 693 22.35 -23.04 -21.69
N ASN A 694 22.03 -21.87 -22.24
CA ASN A 694 22.68 -20.60 -21.92
C ASN A 694 22.26 -20.09 -20.50
N ALA A 695 23.21 -19.44 -19.82
CA ALA A 695 23.14 -19.01 -18.41
C ALA A 695 22.74 -17.52 -18.27
N THR A 696 22.31 -16.96 -17.12
CA THR A 696 21.80 -17.43 -15.80
C THR A 696 21.17 -16.21 -15.11
N LEU A 697 20.17 -16.38 -14.23
CA LEU A 697 19.54 -15.25 -13.51
C LEU A 697 20.42 -14.69 -12.37
N SER A 698 20.28 -13.39 -12.11
CA SER A 698 20.83 -12.68 -10.94
C SER A 698 19.68 -12.44 -9.97
N HIS A 699 19.53 -13.29 -8.95
CA HIS A 699 18.25 -13.40 -8.24
C HIS A 699 18.28 -12.88 -6.80
N LEU A 700 17.35 -11.99 -6.47
CA LEU A 700 17.16 -11.41 -5.14
C LEU A 700 15.87 -11.92 -4.49
N ILE A 701 15.91 -12.09 -3.17
CA ILE A 701 14.72 -12.16 -2.32
C ILE A 701 14.57 -10.82 -1.58
N LYS A 702 13.40 -10.18 -1.71
CA LYS A 702 13.07 -8.84 -1.19
C LYS A 702 11.71 -8.82 -0.49
N THR A 703 11.37 -7.76 0.21
CA THR A 703 9.99 -7.38 0.56
C THR A 703 9.41 -6.50 -0.55
N VAL A 704 8.08 -6.47 -0.70
CA VAL A 704 7.41 -5.66 -1.74
C VAL A 704 7.59 -4.15 -1.52
N ASP A 705 7.83 -3.73 -0.27
CA ASP A 705 8.17 -2.34 0.07
C ASP A 705 9.49 -1.85 -0.55
N LEU A 706 10.34 -2.76 -1.04
CA LEU A 706 11.69 -2.50 -1.56
C LEU A 706 12.60 -1.68 -0.61
N GLN A 707 12.32 -1.65 0.70
CA GLN A 707 13.12 -0.91 1.68
C GLN A 707 14.34 -1.71 2.16
N ALA A 708 14.17 -3.03 2.35
CA ALA A 708 15.16 -3.87 3.00
C ALA A 708 16.32 -4.29 2.07
N LEU A 709 17.51 -4.51 2.65
CA LEU A 709 18.64 -5.17 1.96
C LEU A 709 18.21 -6.58 1.50
N GLY A 710 18.33 -6.89 0.21
CA GLY A 710 17.88 -8.17 -0.34
C GLY A 710 18.87 -9.31 -0.10
N LEU A 711 18.34 -10.53 -0.01
CA LEU A 711 19.13 -11.74 0.00
C LEU A 711 19.47 -12.16 -1.43
N ASP A 712 20.75 -12.10 -1.80
CA ASP A 712 21.26 -12.64 -3.06
C ASP A 712 21.26 -14.18 -3.00
N CYS A 713 20.59 -14.82 -3.96
CA CYS A 713 20.44 -16.27 -3.99
C CYS A 713 21.76 -17.02 -4.25
N ARG A 714 22.76 -16.41 -4.90
CA ARG A 714 24.10 -17.01 -5.07
C ARG A 714 24.87 -16.95 -3.76
N ALA A 715 24.81 -15.82 -3.05
CA ALA A 715 25.37 -15.68 -1.71
C ALA A 715 24.72 -16.65 -0.71
N TYR A 716 23.39 -16.81 -0.78
CA TYR A 716 22.66 -17.81 -0.02
C TYR A 716 23.19 -19.23 -0.29
N CYS A 717 23.32 -19.62 -1.55
CA CYS A 717 23.80 -20.96 -1.92
C CYS A 717 25.30 -21.19 -1.73
N ALA A 718 26.10 -20.12 -1.63
CA ALA A 718 27.50 -20.17 -1.22
C ALA A 718 27.66 -20.26 0.31
N THR A 719 26.58 -20.14 1.09
CA THR A 719 26.64 -20.18 2.56
C THR A 719 26.96 -21.60 3.05
N PRO A 720 28.00 -21.79 3.89
CA PRO A 720 28.36 -23.12 4.40
C PRO A 720 27.19 -23.84 5.08
N GLY A 721 26.96 -25.09 4.70
CA GLY A 721 25.86 -25.92 5.21
C GLY A 721 24.49 -25.66 4.57
N VAL A 722 24.39 -24.80 3.55
CA VAL A 722 23.22 -24.70 2.66
C VAL A 722 23.36 -25.72 1.52
N SER A 723 22.32 -26.51 1.28
CA SER A 723 22.26 -27.48 0.18
C SER A 723 21.46 -26.93 -0.99
N CYS A 724 22.12 -26.27 -1.94
CA CYS A 724 21.44 -25.75 -3.13
C CYS A 724 21.41 -26.76 -4.29
N VAL A 725 20.62 -27.81 -4.10
CA VAL A 725 20.23 -28.74 -5.16
C VAL A 725 18.77 -28.43 -5.55
N PRO A 726 18.45 -28.17 -6.83
CA PRO A 726 17.08 -27.88 -7.25
C PRO A 726 16.17 -29.10 -7.07
N PRO A 727 14.90 -28.92 -6.68
CA PRO A 727 13.95 -30.03 -6.56
C PRO A 727 13.68 -30.71 -7.92
N ALA A 728 13.44 -32.02 -7.87
CA ALA A 728 13.32 -32.85 -9.06
C ALA A 728 12.15 -32.43 -9.98
N GLY A 729 12.50 -31.94 -11.17
CA GLY A 729 11.56 -31.44 -12.19
C GLY A 729 11.47 -29.92 -12.31
N GLY A 730 12.30 -29.14 -11.60
CA GLY A 730 12.59 -27.74 -11.93
C GLY A 730 11.41 -26.76 -11.84
N LYS A 731 10.35 -27.11 -11.10
CA LYS A 731 9.16 -26.26 -10.89
C LYS A 731 8.95 -25.97 -9.42
N VAL A 732 8.67 -24.71 -9.10
CA VAL A 732 8.37 -24.25 -7.73
C VAL A 732 7.09 -24.87 -7.17
N SER A 733 6.12 -25.24 -8.02
CA SER A 733 4.92 -25.99 -7.62
C SER A 733 5.18 -27.40 -7.07
N ARG A 734 6.45 -27.86 -7.08
CA ARG A 734 6.93 -29.08 -6.41
C ARG A 734 7.68 -28.81 -5.10
N CYS A 735 7.68 -27.58 -4.58
CA CYS A 735 8.09 -27.25 -3.21
C CYS A 735 7.07 -27.80 -2.18
N LEU A 736 6.81 -29.10 -2.22
CA LEU A 736 6.03 -29.81 -1.21
C LEU A 736 6.91 -30.07 0.02
N GLU A 737 6.32 -30.02 1.22
CA GLU A 737 7.04 -30.08 2.49
C GLU A 737 8.02 -31.25 2.62
N PRO A 738 9.14 -31.00 3.30
CA PRO A 738 9.45 -31.81 4.47
C PRO A 738 9.30 -31.00 5.76
N LYS A 739 8.81 -31.70 6.80
CA LYS A 739 8.79 -31.20 8.18
C LYS A 739 10.20 -30.77 8.62
N ASN A 740 10.28 -29.69 9.41
CA ASN A 740 11.44 -29.24 10.20
C ASN A 740 12.58 -28.48 9.47
N SER A 741 12.29 -27.47 8.65
CA SER A 741 13.30 -26.46 8.24
C SER A 741 13.13 -25.14 9.02
N VAL A 742 13.67 -25.05 10.23
CA VAL A 742 13.63 -23.84 11.09
C VAL A 742 14.67 -22.80 10.63
N LYS A 743 14.57 -22.34 9.38
CA LYS A 743 15.44 -21.32 8.78
C LYS A 743 14.66 -20.39 7.86
N ASP A 744 13.77 -19.62 8.49
CA ASP A 744 13.14 -18.45 7.88
C ASP A 744 14.22 -17.41 7.57
N ILE A 745 14.44 -17.10 6.29
CA ILE A 745 15.44 -16.10 5.86
C ILE A 745 14.79 -15.13 4.86
N CYS A 746 13.82 -14.38 5.35
CA CYS A 746 13.69 -12.99 4.94
C CYS A 746 14.68 -12.16 5.77
N PRO A 747 15.30 -11.10 5.24
CA PRO A 747 16.49 -10.47 5.82
C PRO A 747 16.25 -9.76 7.17
N ARG A 748 16.26 -10.54 8.26
CA ARG A 748 16.50 -10.06 9.63
C ARG A 748 17.96 -9.64 9.79
N TYR A 749 18.31 -8.46 9.28
CA TYR A 749 19.61 -7.83 9.57
C TYR A 749 19.51 -6.75 10.64
N GLY A 750 19.24 -7.20 11.87
CA GLY A 750 19.86 -6.60 13.06
C GLY A 750 21.10 -7.41 13.40
N ILE A 751 22.29 -6.93 13.03
CA ILE A 751 23.55 -7.68 13.25
C ILE A 751 24.02 -7.55 14.69
N THR A 752 23.89 -8.61 15.49
CA THR A 752 24.79 -8.92 16.63
C THR A 752 24.81 -10.43 16.96
N GLY A 753 26.00 -10.97 17.22
CA GLY A 753 26.18 -12.07 18.21
C GLY A 753 26.15 -13.53 17.72
N SER A 754 27.33 -14.13 17.59
CA SER A 754 27.62 -15.54 17.31
C SER A 754 27.12 -16.59 18.35
N SER A 755 27.08 -17.87 17.92
CA SER A 755 27.07 -19.15 18.66
C SER A 755 25.75 -19.67 19.25
N GLY A 756 25.41 -20.99 19.19
CA GLY A 756 26.00 -22.12 18.45
C GLY A 756 25.50 -23.51 18.93
N GLY A 757 25.65 -24.57 18.10
CA GLY A 757 25.77 -25.98 18.57
C GLY A 757 24.65 -27.01 18.30
N GLY A 758 24.91 -27.96 17.36
CA GLY A 758 24.49 -29.39 17.34
C GLY A 758 23.00 -29.78 17.32
N SER A 759 22.57 -30.99 16.93
CA SER A 759 23.19 -32.14 16.22
C SER A 759 22.09 -33.19 15.88
N GLY A 760 22.23 -34.07 14.87
CA GLY A 760 21.34 -35.26 14.76
C GLY A 760 21.02 -35.90 13.40
N LYS A 761 21.94 -36.74 12.89
CA LYS A 761 21.79 -38.00 12.08
C LYS A 761 20.68 -38.23 11.02
N VAL A 762 21.10 -38.81 9.90
CA VAL A 762 20.31 -39.42 8.79
C VAL A 762 20.39 -40.97 8.86
N PRO A 763 19.39 -41.74 8.38
CA PRO A 763 19.51 -42.59 7.17
C PRO A 763 18.30 -42.40 6.20
N ALA A 764 18.42 -42.33 4.86
CA ALA A 764 18.64 -43.42 3.88
C ALA A 764 17.52 -44.52 3.87
N ALA A 765 17.01 -45.05 2.74
CA ALA A 765 17.03 -44.72 1.30
C ALA A 765 16.05 -45.67 0.55
N ALA A 766 15.55 -45.32 -0.66
CA ALA A 766 15.15 -46.27 -1.75
C ALA A 766 14.51 -45.53 -2.96
N ALA A 767 14.63 -46.07 -4.18
CA ALA A 767 14.12 -45.48 -5.41
C ALA A 767 13.53 -46.53 -6.39
N ARG A 768 12.54 -46.15 -7.21
CA ARG A 768 12.27 -46.71 -8.56
C ARG A 768 11.27 -45.87 -9.39
N PRO A 769 11.24 -45.93 -10.75
CA PRO A 769 10.61 -44.91 -11.61
C PRO A 769 9.45 -45.50 -12.49
N PRO A 770 9.04 -44.99 -13.69
CA PRO A 770 7.66 -44.51 -13.92
C PRO A 770 6.93 -45.09 -15.17
N PRO A 771 5.72 -44.60 -15.48
CA PRO A 771 5.23 -44.42 -16.87
C PRO A 771 4.67 -42.98 -17.10
N THR A 772 5.15 -42.16 -18.04
CA THR A 772 4.96 -42.10 -19.52
C THR A 772 3.58 -41.65 -20.03
N GLY A 773 3.55 -40.50 -20.73
CA GLY A 773 2.44 -40.00 -21.58
C GLY A 773 1.44 -39.06 -20.85
N GLY A 774 0.93 -37.97 -21.45
CA GLY A 774 1.22 -37.35 -22.75
C GLY A 774 0.25 -36.19 -23.08
N SER A 775 0.55 -35.47 -24.16
CA SER A 775 -0.21 -34.33 -24.74
C SER A 775 -0.13 -32.96 -24.03
N SER A 776 0.05 -31.92 -24.85
CA SER A 776 0.37 -30.55 -24.47
C SER A 776 -0.77 -29.59 -24.78
N GLY A 777 -1.32 -28.94 -23.76
CA GLY A 777 -2.13 -27.72 -23.94
C GLY A 777 -1.28 -26.49 -23.66
N ARG A 778 -1.02 -25.65 -24.66
CA ARG A 778 -0.46 -24.30 -24.43
C ARG A 778 -1.49 -23.47 -23.67
N ARG A 779 -1.38 -23.42 -22.34
CA ARG A 779 -2.07 -22.41 -21.54
C ARG A 779 -1.49 -21.04 -21.86
N LYS A 780 -2.35 -20.05 -22.07
CA LYS A 780 -1.93 -18.63 -21.95
C LYS A 780 -1.41 -18.41 -20.52
N PRO A 781 -0.33 -17.65 -20.32
CA PRO A 781 0.06 -17.22 -18.99
C PRO A 781 -1.07 -16.37 -18.35
N PRO A 782 -1.20 -16.35 -17.02
CA PRO A 782 -2.09 -15.43 -16.35
C PRO A 782 -1.61 -13.99 -16.56
N HIS A 783 -2.54 -13.07 -16.80
CA HIS A 783 -2.26 -11.63 -16.96
C HIS A 783 -1.46 -11.08 -15.78
N ARG A 784 -0.42 -10.29 -16.08
CA ARG A 784 0.35 -9.55 -15.08
C ARG A 784 -0.38 -8.23 -14.81
N ARG A 785 -0.42 -7.83 -13.55
CA ARG A 785 -0.73 -6.44 -13.18
C ARG A 785 0.43 -5.90 -12.37
N ALA A 786 0.85 -4.67 -12.66
CA ALA A 786 2.05 -4.05 -12.10
C ALA A 786 2.03 -3.97 -10.56
N VAL A 787 3.19 -4.16 -9.93
CA VAL A 787 3.37 -4.29 -8.46
C VAL A 787 4.51 -3.41 -7.91
N ALA A 788 5.02 -2.48 -8.71
CA ALA A 788 5.92 -1.40 -8.30
C ALA A 788 5.43 -0.06 -8.88
#